data_AF-F6ERW4-F1
#
_entry.id   AF-F6ERW4-F1
#
_cell.length_a   1.000
_cell.length_b   1.000
_cell.length_c   1.000
_cell.angle_alpha   90.00
_cell.angle_beta   90.00
_cell.angle_gamma   90.00
#
_symmetry.space_group_name_H-M   'P 1'
#
loop_
_entity.id
_entity.type
_entity.pdbx_description
1 polymer ?
#
loop_
_entity_poly.entity_id
_entity_poly.type
_entity_poly.pdbx_seq_one_letter_code
_entity_poly.pdbx_strand_id
1 'polypeptide(L)'
;MVSAPEAYTEAGTGYQGANMAADASNVLPPTGADPVGHIRLTSHSGSARAPSINWGAAAPSDRGPIIGTTSTRAQRNVIGTHSGSYSVYRALAVAAGALSREHRADLTNTAPTAMIGPYPQWWEPGSIVSMDPWGAMIAEAFAHELAAGMDIRPTIAVTKAHVSVPEIAEAVARGRLVPDGRFLLASGAAVVTKVAVEPVWYLPGIADRFGCTETELRRVLFEETGGMFPELVTRPDLEVFLPPIGGQTVYIFGKAADLADPSVELTARVHDECNGSDVFGSDICTCRPYLTHAIEECIKGTQRGGAGVVAYSRKEGRALGEVTKFLVYNARKRQAGGDTADQYFARTECVAGVQDMRFQELMPDVLHWLGIRKIHRLVSMSNMKYDAITHSGIEVGERVNIPDDLIPPDARVEMDAKMAAGYFTPGPVLGAEQLKQVRGRGLDEMTDNPVGAAAALRSTAAIRGRANQLLHRARDGRSAWFTVDDDALDLASAEVAAITRERYPSLTIPYHSRWRHFEAGGVNRLAEMESRLSGADPRTRAASMIDLTVVSVLLDAGAGPDWKFAEHASGQVFTRSEGLGVASWHAFHGGVFSSDPANPMQADAAGLRDLTAAQLAEAFQVKLDNPIVGLDGRVELLHRLGAALSRVGRPSDLFAGLSAPSAHAILDRLLTALSDIWLTGSTIGGEPMGDCWHHGAVAGPGLTQGWMPLHKLSQWLTYSLIEPFELAGVSVTGLEALTGLAEYRNGGLLLDTGVLRLRDQEAAARNWTVGDEIVVEWRALTIALLDELAPLVRARLGLAPEQMPLACVLEGGTWAAGRAMAQRLRGGLPPLSIVSDGSVF
;
A
#
# COMPACT_ATOMS: atom_id res chain seq x y z
N MET A 1 -8.66 -28.66 -33.15
CA MET A 1 -9.76 -28.93 -32.21
C MET A 1 -9.45 -28.12 -30.97
N VAL A 2 -10.07 -26.93 -30.84
CA VAL A 2 -11.22 -26.65 -29.96
C VAL A 2 -10.69 -26.28 -28.56
N SER A 3 -11.00 -25.17 -27.89
CA SER A 3 -11.73 -23.92 -28.18
C SER A 3 -11.48 -23.00 -26.97
N ALA A 4 -11.40 -21.69 -27.17
CA ALA A 4 -11.56 -20.70 -26.11
C ALA A 4 -13.00 -20.16 -26.13
N PRO A 5 -13.68 -19.94 -24.98
CA PRO A 5 -14.90 -19.12 -24.91
C PRO A 5 -14.54 -17.68 -24.49
N GLU A 6 -14.87 -16.68 -25.32
CA GLU A 6 -16.01 -15.75 -25.18
C GLU A 6 -15.90 -14.83 -23.95
N ALA A 7 -15.49 -13.56 -24.12
CA ALA A 7 -16.27 -12.39 -24.58
C ALA A 7 -17.22 -11.84 -23.50
N TYR A 8 -16.82 -10.71 -22.90
CA TYR A 8 -17.75 -9.76 -22.26
C TYR A 8 -18.00 -8.60 -23.21
N THR A 9 -19.27 -8.43 -23.53
CA THR A 9 -19.89 -7.46 -24.43
C THR A 9 -20.08 -6.11 -23.73
N GLU A 10 -19.50 -5.03 -24.26
CA GLU A 10 -19.97 -3.67 -23.99
C GLU A 10 -21.06 -3.29 -25.00
N ALA A 11 -22.23 -2.93 -24.46
CA ALA A 11 -23.37 -2.46 -25.21
C ALA A 11 -23.13 -1.04 -25.74
N GLY A 12 -23.34 -0.85 -27.04
CA GLY A 12 -23.16 0.42 -27.71
C GLY A 12 -24.27 1.44 -27.46
N THR A 13 -23.91 2.71 -27.60
CA THR A 13 -24.79 3.73 -28.21
C THR A 13 -23.96 4.47 -29.26
N GLY A 14 -24.54 4.60 -30.45
CA GLY A 14 -23.80 4.87 -31.68
C GLY A 14 -23.65 6.35 -32.03
N TYR A 15 -22.63 6.60 -32.85
CA TYR A 15 -22.62 7.69 -33.83
C TYR A 15 -22.09 7.13 -35.14
N GLN A 16 -22.91 7.17 -36.18
CA GLN A 16 -22.62 6.64 -37.52
C GLN A 16 -21.80 7.63 -38.36
N GLY A 17 -20.76 7.10 -39.01
CA GLY A 17 -20.54 7.30 -40.45
C GLY A 17 -19.49 8.32 -40.90
N ALA A 18 -18.29 7.84 -41.24
CA ALA A 18 -17.73 7.98 -42.59
C ALA A 18 -16.47 7.08 -42.74
N ASN A 19 -16.56 6.13 -43.68
CA ASN A 19 -15.51 5.22 -44.10
C ASN A 19 -14.29 5.97 -44.66
N MET A 20 -13.10 5.68 -44.12
CA MET A 20 -11.91 5.43 -44.94
C MET A 20 -11.21 4.20 -44.40
N ALA A 21 -11.25 3.12 -45.19
CA ALA A 21 -10.50 1.91 -44.95
C ALA A 21 -9.00 2.21 -45.10
N ALA A 22 -8.26 2.09 -44.00
CA ALA A 22 -6.80 1.97 -44.03
C ALA A 22 -6.45 0.50 -43.83
N ASP A 23 -5.81 -0.04 -44.86
CA ASP A 23 -5.38 -1.41 -45.03
C ASP A 23 -4.43 -1.86 -43.89
N ALA A 24 -4.86 -2.83 -43.09
CA ALA A 24 -4.08 -3.37 -41.95
C ALA A 24 -3.14 -4.51 -42.37
N SER A 25 -2.57 -4.43 -43.57
CA SER A 25 -1.54 -5.36 -44.07
C SER A 25 -0.34 -4.60 -44.62
N ASN A 26 0.38 -3.90 -43.74
CA ASN A 26 1.78 -3.54 -43.97
C ASN A 26 2.47 -3.15 -42.66
N VAL A 27 2.59 -4.10 -41.74
CA VAL A 27 3.67 -4.05 -40.73
C VAL A 27 4.85 -4.78 -41.35
N LEU A 28 5.67 -4.05 -42.11
CA LEU A 28 6.98 -4.54 -42.53
C LEU A 28 7.85 -4.75 -41.28
N PRO A 29 8.63 -5.85 -41.20
CA PRO A 29 9.62 -6.01 -40.15
C PRO A 29 10.64 -4.85 -40.23
N PRO A 30 11.26 -4.43 -39.11
CA PRO A 30 12.18 -3.31 -39.10
C PRO A 30 13.33 -3.57 -40.07
N THR A 31 13.33 -2.85 -41.19
CA THR A 31 14.38 -2.91 -42.20
C THR A 31 15.60 -2.16 -41.70
N GLY A 32 16.71 -2.88 -41.54
CA GLY A 32 18.07 -2.32 -41.44
C GLY A 32 18.36 -1.57 -40.13
N ALA A 33 19.03 -2.24 -39.20
CA ALA A 33 19.79 -1.52 -38.18
C ALA A 33 20.89 -0.72 -38.87
N ASP A 34 20.79 0.62 -38.84
CA ASP A 34 21.92 1.49 -39.16
C ASP A 34 23.16 1.03 -38.38
N PRO A 35 24.35 1.01 -39.00
CA PRO A 35 25.56 0.58 -38.32
C PRO A 35 25.73 1.42 -37.04
N VAL A 36 25.97 0.75 -35.92
CA VAL A 36 26.20 1.35 -34.61
C VAL A 36 27.36 2.33 -34.72
N GLY A 37 27.03 3.59 -34.99
CA GLY A 37 28.00 4.67 -35.04
C GLY A 37 28.70 4.78 -33.69
N HIS A 38 30.02 4.99 -33.72
CA HIS A 38 30.85 5.23 -32.54
C HIS A 38 30.15 6.20 -31.57
N ILE A 39 29.88 5.76 -30.33
CA ILE A 39 29.41 6.66 -29.27
C ILE A 39 30.58 7.59 -28.93
N ARG A 40 30.58 8.79 -29.51
CA ARG A 40 31.52 9.85 -29.11
C ARG A 40 31.01 10.48 -27.82
N LEU A 41 31.75 10.28 -26.72
CA LEU A 41 31.52 10.97 -25.45
C LEU A 41 31.56 12.49 -25.67
N THR A 42 30.70 13.23 -24.97
CA THR A 42 30.60 14.70 -25.06
C THR A 42 31.82 15.44 -24.51
N SER A 43 32.80 14.70 -23.95
CA SER A 43 34.04 15.18 -23.35
C SER A 43 35.13 15.62 -24.34
N HIS A 44 34.95 15.42 -25.66
CA HIS A 44 35.95 15.82 -26.66
C HIS A 44 35.57 17.09 -27.42
N SER A 45 36.42 18.11 -27.30
CA SER A 45 36.39 19.40 -28.00
C SER A 45 36.64 19.23 -29.50
N GLY A 46 35.61 18.85 -30.26
CA GLY A 46 35.60 18.95 -31.71
C GLY A 46 35.33 20.40 -32.14
N SER A 47 36.16 20.94 -33.03
CA SER A 47 36.38 22.35 -33.39
C SER A 47 35.22 23.14 -34.05
N ALA A 48 33.95 22.85 -33.75
CA ALA A 48 32.83 23.69 -34.19
C ALA A 48 32.41 24.61 -33.04
N ARG A 49 32.63 25.92 -33.20
CA ARG A 49 32.24 26.94 -32.22
C ARG A 49 30.72 27.03 -32.24
N ALA A 50 30.06 26.43 -31.24
CA ALA A 50 28.61 26.54 -31.07
C ALA A 50 28.20 28.02 -31.00
N PRO A 51 26.97 28.38 -31.44
CA PRO A 51 26.49 29.76 -31.33
C PRO A 51 26.52 30.24 -29.88
N SER A 52 27.14 31.40 -29.63
CA SER A 52 27.21 31.99 -28.29
C SER A 52 25.82 32.45 -27.82
N ILE A 53 25.55 32.33 -26.52
CA ILE A 53 24.36 32.88 -25.88
C ILE A 53 24.79 34.12 -25.09
N ASN A 54 24.20 35.27 -25.39
CA ASN A 54 24.38 36.48 -24.60
C ASN A 54 23.18 36.64 -23.67
N TRP A 55 23.25 36.04 -22.48
CA TRP A 55 22.14 36.08 -21.53
C TRP A 55 21.85 37.52 -21.10
N GLY A 56 20.57 37.90 -21.10
CA GLY A 56 20.16 39.27 -20.77
C GLY A 56 20.26 40.27 -21.93
N ALA A 57 20.50 39.85 -23.17
CA ALA A 57 20.36 40.76 -24.32
C ALA A 57 18.88 41.03 -24.65
N ALA A 58 18.56 42.30 -24.90
CA ALA A 58 17.19 42.77 -25.16
C ALA A 58 16.65 42.43 -26.56
N ALA A 59 17.53 42.21 -27.54
CA ALA A 59 17.15 41.76 -28.88
C ALA A 59 17.38 40.25 -29.00
N PRO A 60 16.44 39.46 -29.57
CA PRO A 60 16.62 38.02 -29.74
C PRO A 60 17.85 37.66 -30.58
N SER A 61 18.13 38.45 -31.62
CA SER A 61 19.32 38.28 -32.49
C SER A 61 20.63 38.39 -31.72
N ASP A 62 20.69 39.30 -30.75
CA ASP A 62 21.88 39.53 -29.93
C ASP A 62 21.98 38.50 -28.80
N ARG A 63 20.83 38.04 -28.29
CA ARG A 63 20.73 36.97 -27.28
C ARG A 63 21.20 35.64 -27.85
N GLY A 64 20.77 35.30 -29.07
CA GLY A 64 20.99 34.02 -29.72
C GLY A 64 19.97 32.93 -29.32
N PRO A 65 19.78 31.87 -30.14
CA PRO A 65 18.84 30.80 -29.82
C PRO A 65 19.39 29.81 -28.78
N ILE A 66 18.49 29.13 -28.06
CA ILE A 66 18.83 27.94 -27.28
C ILE A 66 18.71 26.70 -28.15
N ILE A 67 19.80 25.94 -28.26
CA ILE A 67 19.89 24.77 -29.14
C ILE A 67 20.38 23.56 -28.34
N GLY A 68 19.44 22.71 -27.93
CA GLY A 68 19.65 21.43 -27.25
C GLY A 68 19.53 20.22 -28.18
N THR A 69 19.96 20.36 -29.44
CA THR A 69 19.79 19.34 -30.47
C THR A 69 20.57 18.05 -30.19
N THR A 70 19.97 16.91 -30.53
CA THR A 70 20.61 15.57 -30.45
C THR A 70 21.17 15.09 -31.79
N SER A 71 20.83 15.75 -32.91
CA SER A 71 21.20 15.33 -34.26
C SER A 71 22.43 16.06 -34.77
N THR A 72 22.49 17.39 -34.65
CA THR A 72 23.60 18.21 -35.16
C THR A 72 24.42 18.82 -34.03
N ARG A 73 25.33 18.04 -33.44
CA ARG A 73 26.12 18.44 -32.25
C ARG A 73 26.87 19.77 -32.39
N ALA A 74 27.31 20.14 -33.60
CA ALA A 74 28.00 21.40 -33.85
C ALA A 74 27.14 22.65 -33.56
N GLN A 75 25.81 22.52 -33.60
CA GLN A 75 24.87 23.60 -33.31
C GLN A 75 24.55 23.71 -31.81
N ARG A 76 24.85 22.68 -31.02
CA ARG A 76 24.42 22.60 -29.61
C ARG A 76 25.20 23.58 -28.74
N ASN A 77 24.49 24.46 -28.05
CA ASN A 77 25.05 25.50 -27.18
C ASN A 77 24.53 25.44 -25.74
N VAL A 78 23.99 24.29 -25.32
CA VAL A 78 23.51 24.05 -23.95
C VAL A 78 23.92 22.68 -23.43
N ILE A 79 23.92 22.54 -22.10
CA ILE A 79 24.00 21.28 -21.37
C ILE A 79 22.59 20.66 -21.31
N GLY A 80 22.47 19.34 -21.44
CA GLY A 80 21.17 18.66 -21.57
C GLY A 80 20.55 18.78 -22.97
N THR A 81 19.25 18.48 -23.08
CA THR A 81 18.49 18.47 -24.34
C THR A 81 17.10 19.08 -24.15
N HIS A 82 16.44 19.49 -25.23
CA HIS A 82 15.04 19.94 -25.18
C HIS A 82 14.07 18.87 -24.66
N SER A 83 12.84 19.29 -24.33
CA SER A 83 11.71 18.45 -23.85
C SER A 83 11.70 18.22 -22.34
N GLY A 84 12.48 18.96 -21.55
CA GLY A 84 12.55 18.85 -20.08
C GLY A 84 12.54 17.40 -19.55
N SER A 85 11.66 17.11 -18.59
CA SER A 85 11.44 15.76 -18.03
C SER A 85 10.99 14.70 -19.05
N TYR A 86 10.55 15.09 -20.25
CA TYR A 86 10.13 14.19 -21.31
C TYR A 86 11.26 13.77 -22.26
N SER A 87 12.46 14.34 -22.11
CA SER A 87 13.64 13.99 -22.92
C SER A 87 13.99 12.49 -22.87
N VAL A 88 13.84 11.84 -21.71
CA VAL A 88 14.06 10.39 -21.55
C VAL A 88 13.00 9.57 -22.28
N TYR A 89 11.71 9.97 -22.19
CA TYR A 89 10.64 9.31 -22.95
C TYR A 89 10.84 9.47 -24.47
N ARG A 90 11.30 10.64 -24.91
CA ARG A 90 11.70 10.85 -26.30
C ARG A 90 12.82 9.88 -26.71
N ALA A 91 13.83 9.70 -25.86
CA ALA A 91 14.92 8.76 -26.13
C ALA A 91 14.41 7.31 -26.24
N LEU A 92 13.46 6.90 -25.38
CA LEU A 92 12.80 5.60 -25.48
C LEU A 92 12.00 5.45 -26.77
N ALA A 93 11.23 6.47 -27.16
CA ALA A 93 10.48 6.45 -28.41
C ALA A 93 11.40 6.31 -29.64
N VAL A 94 12.56 6.98 -29.62
CA VAL A 94 13.60 6.81 -30.64
C VAL A 94 14.20 5.41 -30.63
N ALA A 95 14.52 4.87 -29.47
CA ALA A 95 15.08 3.52 -29.34
C ALA A 95 14.08 2.43 -29.80
N ALA A 96 12.79 2.64 -29.54
CA ALA A 96 11.70 1.78 -29.97
C ALA A 96 11.32 1.95 -31.45
N GLY A 97 11.93 2.91 -32.17
CA GLY A 97 11.59 3.22 -33.56
C GLY A 97 10.29 3.98 -33.76
N ALA A 98 9.61 4.38 -32.68
CA ALA A 98 8.37 5.17 -32.72
C ALA A 98 8.60 6.64 -33.11
N LEU A 99 9.84 7.14 -32.99
CA LEU A 99 10.24 8.48 -33.41
C LEU A 99 11.57 8.44 -34.16
N SER A 100 11.66 9.06 -35.33
CA SER A 100 12.95 9.18 -36.04
C SER A 100 13.94 10.06 -35.27
N ARG A 101 15.22 9.66 -35.25
CA ARG A 101 16.33 10.47 -34.69
C ARG A 101 16.45 11.83 -35.36
N GLU A 102 16.13 11.90 -36.64
CA GLU A 102 16.21 13.09 -37.48
C GLU A 102 14.92 13.91 -37.49
N HIS A 103 13.88 13.47 -36.77
CA HIS A 103 12.60 14.17 -36.73
C HIS A 103 12.78 15.64 -36.29
N ARG A 104 12.34 16.55 -37.16
CA ARG A 104 12.21 17.98 -36.90
C ARG A 104 10.72 18.30 -36.70
N ALA A 105 10.43 19.02 -35.62
CA ALA A 105 9.08 19.47 -35.36
C ALA A 105 8.66 20.50 -36.42
N ASP A 106 7.46 20.34 -36.97
CA ASP A 106 6.82 21.40 -37.76
C ASP A 106 6.24 22.44 -36.80
N LEU A 107 6.76 23.66 -36.86
CA LEU A 107 6.33 24.79 -36.03
C LEU A 107 5.30 25.69 -36.73
N THR A 108 4.79 25.30 -37.90
CA THR A 108 3.74 26.03 -38.61
C THR A 108 2.48 26.16 -37.74
N ASN A 109 1.93 27.37 -37.63
CA ASN A 109 0.75 27.70 -36.81
C ASN A 109 0.90 27.39 -35.30
N THR A 110 2.13 27.37 -34.78
CA THR A 110 2.39 27.17 -33.33
C THR A 110 2.58 28.46 -32.54
N ALA A 111 2.32 29.62 -33.17
CA ALA A 111 2.45 30.93 -32.53
C ALA A 111 1.54 31.07 -31.28
N PRO A 112 1.99 31.80 -30.24
CA PRO A 112 1.21 32.06 -29.03
C PRO A 112 -0.21 32.58 -29.31
N THR A 113 -1.22 31.99 -28.66
CA THR A 113 -2.62 32.50 -28.75
C THR A 113 -2.83 33.83 -28.01
N ALA A 114 -1.85 34.26 -27.21
CA ALA A 114 -1.78 35.55 -26.57
C ALA A 114 -0.30 35.97 -26.52
N MET A 115 -0.03 37.22 -26.91
CA MET A 115 1.31 37.79 -26.81
C MET A 115 1.61 38.17 -25.37
N ILE A 116 2.80 37.79 -24.89
CA ILE A 116 3.33 38.14 -23.57
C ILE A 116 4.62 38.91 -23.81
N GLY A 117 4.73 40.10 -23.22
CA GLY A 117 5.92 40.93 -23.34
C GLY A 117 6.24 41.36 -24.79
N PRO A 118 7.52 41.67 -25.08
CA PRO A 118 8.65 41.57 -24.16
C PRO A 118 8.60 42.66 -23.07
N TYR A 119 9.09 42.34 -21.87
CA TYR A 119 9.14 43.26 -20.73
C TYR A 119 10.59 43.54 -20.31
N PRO A 120 10.91 44.70 -19.71
CA PRO A 120 12.27 45.03 -19.26
C PRO A 120 12.95 43.94 -18.43
N GLN A 121 12.19 43.24 -17.59
CA GLN A 121 12.66 42.12 -16.77
C GLN A 121 13.32 40.98 -17.58
N TRP A 122 13.05 40.87 -18.88
CA TRP A 122 13.63 39.83 -19.73
C TRP A 122 15.12 40.04 -20.01
N TRP A 123 15.60 41.28 -19.88
CA TRP A 123 17.01 41.65 -20.07
C TRP A 123 17.63 42.36 -18.87
N GLU A 124 16.85 42.64 -17.81
CA GLU A 124 17.39 43.10 -16.52
C GLU A 124 18.22 41.96 -15.88
N PRO A 125 19.54 42.17 -15.64
CA PRO A 125 20.39 41.14 -15.06
C PRO A 125 19.83 40.58 -13.74
N GLY A 126 19.84 39.25 -13.59
CA GLY A 126 19.39 38.56 -12.37
C GLY A 126 17.86 38.41 -12.22
N SER A 127 17.05 39.08 -13.05
CA SER A 127 15.58 38.98 -12.96
C SER A 127 15.06 37.60 -13.38
N ILE A 128 15.61 37.04 -14.47
CA ILE A 128 15.26 35.72 -14.98
C ILE A 128 16.54 34.90 -15.20
N VAL A 129 16.63 33.74 -14.53
CA VAL A 129 17.79 32.83 -14.60
C VAL A 129 17.39 31.36 -14.77
N SER A 130 16.11 31.02 -14.65
CA SER A 130 15.60 29.64 -14.64
C SER A 130 14.53 29.34 -15.70
N MET A 131 14.25 30.29 -16.59
CA MET A 131 13.44 30.08 -17.79
C MET A 131 13.97 30.90 -18.98
N ASP A 132 13.58 30.54 -20.20
CA ASP A 132 13.95 31.23 -21.43
C ASP A 132 12.96 32.38 -21.74
N PRO A 133 13.37 33.66 -21.65
CA PRO A 133 12.45 34.77 -21.89
C PRO A 133 11.85 34.77 -23.30
N TRP A 134 12.61 34.29 -24.29
CA TRP A 134 12.21 34.26 -25.71
C TRP A 134 11.55 32.94 -26.12
N GLY A 135 11.39 32.00 -25.18
CA GLY A 135 11.00 30.61 -25.44
C GLY A 135 9.63 30.42 -26.08
N ALA A 136 8.75 31.43 -25.99
CA ALA A 136 7.40 31.42 -26.57
C ALA A 136 7.37 31.92 -28.03
N MET A 137 8.43 32.61 -28.48
CA MET A 137 8.45 33.34 -29.75
C MET A 137 9.45 32.76 -30.75
N ILE A 138 9.91 31.52 -30.57
CA ILE A 138 10.99 30.92 -31.36
C ILE A 138 10.75 31.01 -32.88
N ALA A 139 9.53 30.74 -33.34
CA ALA A 139 9.18 30.77 -34.76
C ALA A 139 9.33 32.17 -35.39
N GLU A 140 9.14 33.24 -34.62
CA GLU A 140 9.26 34.63 -35.07
C GLU A 140 10.67 35.18 -34.81
N ALA A 141 11.17 34.99 -33.58
CA ALA A 141 12.43 35.53 -33.09
C ALA A 141 13.66 34.93 -33.80
N PHE A 142 13.57 33.68 -34.26
CA PHE A 142 14.68 32.94 -34.88
C PHE A 142 14.29 32.33 -36.24
N ALA A 143 13.38 33.00 -36.98
CA ALA A 143 12.88 32.52 -38.26
C ALA A 143 14.02 32.28 -39.29
N HIS A 144 15.05 33.13 -39.28
CA HIS A 144 16.20 33.01 -40.17
C HIS A 144 17.05 31.78 -39.85
N GLU A 145 17.32 31.53 -38.57
CA GLU A 145 18.08 30.37 -38.09
C GLU A 145 17.32 29.05 -38.34
N LEU A 146 16.00 29.05 -38.14
CA LEU A 146 15.13 27.92 -38.48
C LEU A 146 15.18 27.62 -39.98
N ALA A 147 15.08 28.65 -40.83
CA ALA A 147 15.21 28.51 -42.28
C ALA A 147 16.61 28.04 -42.70
N ALA A 148 17.65 28.40 -41.95
CA ALA A 148 19.02 27.90 -42.12
C ALA A 148 19.22 26.47 -41.60
N GLY A 149 18.18 25.81 -41.10
CA GLY A 149 18.22 24.41 -40.68
C GLY A 149 18.75 24.20 -39.26
N MET A 150 18.75 25.21 -38.40
CA MET A 150 19.01 25.01 -36.96
C MET A 150 17.82 24.33 -36.26
N ASP A 151 18.08 23.35 -35.40
CA ASP A 151 17.06 22.65 -34.60
C ASP A 151 16.80 23.43 -33.29
N ILE A 152 16.06 24.53 -33.41
CA ILE A 152 15.63 25.39 -32.30
C ILE A 152 14.19 25.02 -31.94
N ARG A 153 13.90 24.83 -30.65
CA ARG A 153 12.57 24.43 -30.19
C ARG A 153 12.01 25.38 -29.14
N PRO A 154 10.69 25.66 -29.17
CA PRO A 154 10.03 26.38 -28.09
C PRO A 154 10.23 25.68 -26.75
N THR A 155 10.54 26.47 -25.73
CA THR A 155 10.57 26.06 -24.32
C THR A 155 9.34 26.58 -23.58
N ILE A 156 8.54 27.43 -24.23
CA ILE A 156 7.28 27.96 -23.71
C ILE A 156 6.21 27.86 -24.80
N ALA A 157 4.99 27.49 -24.42
CA ALA A 157 3.83 27.49 -25.31
C ALA A 157 2.63 28.15 -24.64
N VAL A 158 1.85 28.96 -25.38
CA VAL A 158 0.72 29.73 -24.86
C VAL A 158 -0.55 29.40 -25.63
N THR A 159 -1.56 28.85 -24.95
CA THR A 159 -2.86 28.49 -25.53
C THR A 159 -4.03 29.05 -24.72
N LYS A 160 -5.26 28.92 -25.22
CA LYS A 160 -6.50 29.22 -24.49
C LYS A 160 -7.21 27.93 -24.12
N ALA A 161 -7.81 27.90 -22.94
CA ALA A 161 -8.54 26.73 -22.46
C ALA A 161 -9.71 27.14 -21.57
N HIS A 162 -10.65 26.21 -21.42
CA HIS A 162 -11.60 26.23 -20.30
C HIS A 162 -11.14 25.22 -19.26
N VAL A 163 -11.05 25.64 -18.01
CA VAL A 163 -10.63 24.79 -16.89
C VAL A 163 -11.82 24.55 -15.99
N SER A 164 -12.23 23.30 -15.84
CA SER A 164 -13.32 22.88 -14.97
C SER A 164 -12.76 22.21 -13.72
N VAL A 165 -13.11 22.77 -12.56
CA VAL A 165 -12.71 22.27 -11.25
C VAL A 165 -13.98 22.09 -10.42
N PRO A 166 -14.24 20.91 -9.82
CA PRO A 166 -15.48 20.63 -9.10
C PRO A 166 -15.83 21.68 -8.04
N GLU A 167 -14.84 22.17 -7.32
CA GLU A 167 -14.99 23.15 -6.24
C GLU A 167 -15.46 24.52 -6.74
N ILE A 168 -15.19 24.86 -8.01
CA ILE A 168 -15.70 26.08 -8.65
C ILE A 168 -17.18 25.91 -9.02
N ALA A 169 -17.58 24.74 -9.50
CA ALA A 169 -18.99 24.43 -9.72
C ALA A 169 -19.78 24.45 -8.39
N GLU A 170 -19.19 23.91 -7.31
CA GLU A 170 -19.75 24.00 -5.97
C GLU A 170 -19.85 25.45 -5.46
N ALA A 171 -18.83 26.28 -5.71
CA ALA A 171 -18.85 27.70 -5.37
C ALA A 171 -19.99 28.44 -6.09
N VAL A 172 -20.25 28.11 -7.36
CA VAL A 172 -21.40 28.62 -8.11
C VAL A 172 -22.71 28.15 -7.50
N ALA A 173 -22.84 26.85 -7.21
CA ALA A 173 -24.07 26.28 -6.62
C ALA A 173 -24.39 26.88 -5.25
N ARG A 174 -23.36 27.24 -4.46
CA ARG A 174 -23.49 27.88 -3.15
C ARG A 174 -23.58 29.42 -3.22
N GLY A 175 -23.59 30.01 -4.42
CA GLY A 175 -23.67 31.46 -4.63
C GLY A 175 -22.42 32.25 -4.25
N ARG A 176 -21.27 31.58 -4.01
CA ARG A 176 -19.97 32.22 -3.73
C ARG A 176 -19.33 32.79 -5.00
N LEU A 177 -19.67 32.23 -6.16
CA LEU A 177 -19.31 32.73 -7.48
C LEU A 177 -20.56 32.89 -8.34
N VAL A 178 -20.57 33.91 -9.20
CA VAL A 178 -21.65 34.15 -10.15
C VAL A 178 -21.10 34.06 -11.57
N PRO A 179 -21.59 33.14 -12.42
CA PRO A 179 -21.19 33.07 -13.82
C PRO A 179 -21.48 34.39 -14.56
N ASP A 180 -20.51 34.85 -15.35
CA ASP A 180 -20.61 36.08 -16.14
C ASP A 180 -20.52 35.84 -17.66
N GLY A 181 -20.33 34.58 -18.07
CA GLY A 181 -20.20 34.17 -19.47
C GLY A 181 -18.91 34.63 -20.16
N ARG A 182 -18.01 35.31 -19.44
CA ARG A 182 -16.77 35.87 -19.98
C ARG A 182 -15.52 35.24 -19.37
N PHE A 183 -15.47 35.19 -18.04
CA PHE A 183 -14.38 34.61 -17.26
C PHE A 183 -14.81 33.35 -16.53
N LEU A 184 -16.11 33.25 -16.18
CA LEU A 184 -16.74 32.08 -15.59
C LEU A 184 -18.00 31.72 -16.37
N LEU A 185 -18.00 30.53 -16.95
CA LEU A 185 -19.13 30.01 -17.71
C LEU A 185 -20.21 29.42 -16.79
N ALA A 186 -21.44 29.30 -17.29
CA ALA A 186 -22.56 28.70 -16.56
C ALA A 186 -22.30 27.24 -16.13
N SER A 187 -21.40 26.53 -16.82
CA SER A 187 -20.95 25.19 -16.45
C SER A 187 -20.02 25.13 -15.23
N GLY A 188 -19.59 26.29 -14.70
CA GLY A 188 -18.56 26.37 -13.67
C GLY A 188 -17.13 26.33 -14.22
N ALA A 189 -16.95 26.30 -15.55
CA ALA A 189 -15.63 26.35 -16.17
C ALA A 189 -15.08 27.78 -16.22
N ALA A 190 -13.82 27.95 -15.82
CA ALA A 190 -13.10 29.21 -15.94
C ALA A 190 -12.44 29.35 -17.32
N VAL A 191 -12.56 30.52 -17.94
CA VAL A 191 -11.93 30.85 -19.22
C VAL A 191 -10.53 31.42 -18.96
N VAL A 192 -9.49 30.73 -19.44
CA VAL A 192 -8.10 31.06 -19.10
C VAL A 192 -7.17 31.05 -20.32
N THR A 193 -6.12 31.86 -20.25
CA THR A 193 -4.90 31.65 -21.04
C THR A 193 -3.98 30.71 -20.24
N LYS A 194 -3.52 29.64 -20.87
CA LYS A 194 -2.65 28.63 -20.27
C LYS A 194 -1.26 28.71 -20.89
N VAL A 195 -0.23 28.75 -20.06
CA VAL A 195 1.18 28.74 -20.47
C VAL A 195 1.83 27.47 -19.97
N ALA A 196 2.52 26.72 -20.83
CA ALA A 196 3.43 25.65 -20.42
C ALA A 196 4.86 26.16 -20.54
N VAL A 197 5.72 25.88 -19.54
CA VAL A 197 7.10 26.35 -19.50
C VAL A 197 8.02 25.20 -19.11
N GLU A 198 9.03 24.94 -19.93
CA GLU A 198 10.17 24.08 -19.62
C GLU A 198 11.26 24.86 -18.87
N PRO A 199 11.97 24.23 -17.93
CA PRO A 199 13.05 24.89 -17.19
C PRO A 199 14.27 25.10 -18.10
N VAL A 200 14.85 26.30 -18.01
CA VAL A 200 16.06 26.69 -18.74
C VAL A 200 16.95 27.49 -17.80
N TRP A 201 18.06 26.91 -17.37
CA TRP A 201 18.88 27.47 -16.31
C TRP A 201 20.12 28.15 -16.87
N TYR A 202 20.28 29.44 -16.57
CA TYR A 202 21.51 30.19 -16.77
C TYR A 202 22.41 30.01 -15.53
N LEU A 203 23.41 29.14 -15.64
CA LEU A 203 24.20 28.64 -14.51
C LEU A 203 24.90 29.74 -13.70
N PRO A 204 25.50 30.79 -14.29
CA PRO A 204 26.05 31.90 -13.51
C PRO A 204 25.01 32.57 -12.62
N GLY A 205 23.82 32.87 -13.18
CA GLY A 205 22.73 33.48 -12.42
C GLY A 205 22.11 32.56 -11.37
N ILE A 206 22.07 31.24 -11.60
CA ILE A 206 21.63 30.26 -10.60
C ILE A 206 22.63 30.22 -9.43
N ALA A 207 23.94 30.21 -9.72
CA ALA A 207 24.98 30.19 -8.70
C ALA A 207 24.94 31.44 -7.82
N ASP A 208 24.82 32.62 -8.43
CA ASP A 208 24.67 33.89 -7.72
C ASP A 208 23.45 33.87 -6.78
N ARG A 209 22.32 33.35 -7.28
CA ARG A 209 21.07 33.32 -6.51
C ARG A 209 21.11 32.34 -5.33
N PHE A 210 21.88 31.26 -5.44
CA PHE A 210 22.12 30.33 -4.32
C PHE A 210 23.33 30.70 -3.46
N GLY A 211 24.03 31.79 -3.77
CA GLY A 211 25.18 32.26 -2.98
C GLY A 211 26.37 31.29 -3.01
N CYS A 212 26.52 30.52 -4.09
CA CYS A 212 27.64 29.60 -4.29
C CYS A 212 28.42 29.94 -5.56
N THR A 213 29.59 29.32 -5.75
CA THR A 213 30.36 29.54 -6.98
C THR A 213 29.79 28.69 -8.13
N GLU A 214 29.85 29.18 -9.36
CA GLU A 214 29.38 28.43 -10.53
C GLU A 214 30.10 27.08 -10.68
N THR A 215 31.41 27.04 -10.36
CA THR A 215 32.21 25.80 -10.40
C THR A 215 31.71 24.78 -9.39
N GLU A 216 31.40 25.22 -8.16
CA GLU A 216 30.83 24.36 -7.13
C GLU A 216 29.43 23.86 -7.52
N LEU A 217 28.55 24.76 -7.97
CA LEU A 217 27.21 24.41 -8.46
C LEU A 217 27.28 23.31 -9.53
N ARG A 218 28.10 23.51 -10.57
CA ARG A 218 28.29 22.56 -11.67
C ARG A 218 28.81 21.21 -11.18
N ARG A 219 29.78 21.22 -10.28
CA ARG A 219 30.37 20.01 -9.71
C ARG A 219 29.32 19.21 -8.92
N VAL A 220 28.59 19.87 -8.03
CA VAL A 220 27.54 19.23 -7.22
C VAL A 220 26.43 18.69 -8.12
N LEU A 221 25.97 19.46 -9.11
CA LEU A 221 24.98 18.98 -10.08
C LEU A 221 25.48 17.74 -10.84
N PHE A 222 26.76 17.68 -11.20
CA PHE A 222 27.34 16.51 -11.86
C PHE A 222 27.40 15.28 -10.93
N GLU A 223 27.90 15.45 -9.70
CA GLU A 223 28.05 14.38 -8.71
C GLU A 223 26.69 13.81 -8.28
N GLU A 224 25.72 14.68 -7.92
CA GLU A 224 24.40 14.29 -7.43
C GLU A 224 23.47 13.75 -8.53
N THR A 225 23.77 14.00 -9.81
CA THR A 225 23.06 13.37 -10.94
C THR A 225 23.70 12.07 -11.41
N GLY A 226 24.64 11.50 -10.63
CA GLY A 226 25.33 10.26 -10.96
C GLY A 226 26.22 10.38 -12.21
N GLY A 227 26.72 11.59 -12.49
CA GLY A 227 27.58 11.87 -13.63
C GLY A 227 26.85 11.99 -14.98
N MET A 228 25.53 12.18 -14.98
CA MET A 228 24.69 12.16 -16.20
C MET A 228 25.07 13.23 -17.25
N PHE A 229 25.63 14.37 -16.82
CA PHE A 229 25.99 15.48 -17.70
C PHE A 229 27.48 15.87 -17.59
N PRO A 230 28.40 15.15 -18.25
CA PRO A 230 29.84 15.45 -18.22
C PRO A 230 30.19 16.88 -18.65
N GLU A 231 29.36 17.51 -19.48
CA GLU A 231 29.53 18.90 -19.93
C GLU A 231 29.50 19.91 -18.77
N LEU A 232 28.85 19.60 -17.64
CA LEU A 232 28.88 20.46 -16.44
C LEU A 232 30.32 20.73 -15.98
N VAL A 233 31.22 19.76 -16.13
CA VAL A 233 32.63 19.85 -15.73
C VAL A 233 33.55 20.12 -16.92
N THR A 234 33.27 19.51 -18.07
CA THR A 234 34.19 19.52 -19.23
C THR A 234 33.99 20.67 -20.20
N ARG A 235 32.87 21.40 -20.12
CA ARG A 235 32.50 22.47 -21.06
C ARG A 235 32.09 23.75 -20.31
N PRO A 236 33.05 24.47 -19.72
CA PRO A 236 32.78 25.73 -19.02
C PRO A 236 32.26 26.82 -19.97
N ASP A 237 32.45 26.67 -21.28
CA ASP A 237 31.90 27.58 -22.30
C ASP A 237 30.38 27.45 -22.50
N LEU A 238 29.75 26.41 -21.95
CA LEU A 238 28.30 26.24 -21.97
C LEU A 238 27.69 26.75 -20.67
N GLU A 239 27.09 27.93 -20.70
CA GLU A 239 26.51 28.61 -19.51
C GLU A 239 25.03 28.25 -19.26
N VAL A 240 24.37 27.60 -20.22
CA VAL A 240 22.94 27.25 -20.11
C VAL A 240 22.75 25.74 -19.96
N PHE A 241 21.91 25.35 -19.00
CA PHE A 241 21.52 23.97 -18.70
C PHE A 241 20.02 23.77 -18.90
N LEU A 242 19.64 22.70 -19.58
CA LEU A 242 18.27 22.20 -19.73
C LEU A 242 18.07 21.00 -18.78
N PRO A 243 17.70 21.24 -17.51
CA PRO A 243 17.52 20.15 -16.55
C PRO A 243 16.28 19.31 -16.92
N PRO A 244 16.37 17.97 -16.87
CA PRO A 244 15.24 17.08 -17.18
C PRO A 244 14.28 16.95 -15.98
N ILE A 245 13.86 18.07 -15.40
CA ILE A 245 12.96 18.14 -14.26
C ILE A 245 11.56 18.60 -14.70
N GLY A 246 10.59 18.50 -13.78
CA GLY A 246 9.24 18.99 -14.02
C GLY A 246 9.21 20.49 -14.30
N GLY A 247 8.50 20.88 -15.37
CA GLY A 247 8.28 22.28 -15.71
C GLY A 247 7.19 22.94 -14.87
N GLN A 248 6.63 24.03 -15.40
CA GLN A 248 5.51 24.74 -14.77
C GLN A 248 4.39 25.01 -15.77
N THR A 249 3.19 25.19 -15.24
CA THR A 249 2.02 25.61 -16.01
C THR A 249 1.41 26.85 -15.36
N VAL A 250 1.17 27.89 -16.14
CA VAL A 250 0.53 29.12 -15.67
C VAL A 250 -0.89 29.20 -16.20
N TYR A 251 -1.83 29.57 -15.34
CA TYR A 251 -3.21 29.87 -15.68
C TYR A 251 -3.48 31.33 -15.42
N ILE A 252 -3.85 32.07 -16.47
CA ILE A 252 -4.11 33.49 -16.44
C ILE A 252 -5.62 33.70 -16.60
N PHE A 253 -6.21 34.43 -15.65
CA PHE A 253 -7.61 34.81 -15.61
C PHE A 253 -7.73 36.29 -16.00
N GLY A 254 -8.53 36.57 -17.03
CA GLY A 254 -8.61 37.91 -17.61
C GLY A 254 -7.64 38.10 -18.78
N LYS A 255 -7.21 39.34 -19.02
CA LYS A 255 -6.29 39.65 -20.11
C LYS A 255 -4.85 39.54 -19.62
N ALA A 256 -4.02 38.80 -20.35
CA ALA A 256 -2.62 38.60 -19.97
C ALA A 256 -1.79 39.90 -19.98
N ALA A 257 -2.12 40.86 -20.85
CA ALA A 257 -1.44 42.16 -20.90
C ALA A 257 -1.63 42.98 -19.61
N ASP A 258 -2.75 42.79 -18.90
CA ASP A 258 -3.07 43.54 -17.69
C ASP A 258 -2.19 43.10 -16.50
N LEU A 259 -1.53 41.94 -16.56
CA LEU A 259 -0.65 41.43 -15.49
C LEU A 259 0.57 42.33 -15.22
N ALA A 260 1.04 43.04 -16.25
CA ALA A 260 2.21 43.92 -16.16
C ALA A 260 1.86 45.35 -15.71
N ASP A 261 0.56 45.71 -15.68
CA ASP A 261 0.10 47.03 -15.27
C ASP A 261 -0.09 47.08 -13.74
N PRO A 262 0.75 47.82 -12.99
CA PRO A 262 0.64 47.89 -11.53
C PRO A 262 -0.62 48.62 -11.04
N SER A 263 -1.38 49.29 -11.93
CA SER A 263 -2.66 49.93 -11.60
C SER A 263 -3.86 48.98 -11.65
N VAL A 264 -3.70 47.80 -12.27
CA VAL A 264 -4.75 46.77 -12.33
C VAL A 264 -4.61 45.82 -11.13
N GLU A 265 -5.73 45.55 -10.44
CA GLU A 265 -5.74 44.61 -9.32
C GLU A 265 -5.27 43.22 -9.78
N LEU A 266 -4.24 42.68 -9.12
CA LEU A 266 -3.68 41.37 -9.43
C LEU A 266 -3.83 40.43 -8.23
N THR A 267 -4.59 39.35 -8.42
CA THR A 267 -4.61 38.20 -7.51
C THR A 267 -3.65 37.13 -8.03
N ALA A 268 -2.71 36.69 -7.21
CA ALA A 268 -1.71 35.72 -7.61
C ALA A 268 -1.58 34.55 -6.63
N ARG A 269 -1.25 33.38 -7.18
CA ARG A 269 -0.84 32.19 -6.44
C ARG A 269 0.32 31.53 -7.16
N VAL A 270 1.36 31.18 -6.40
CA VAL A 270 2.37 30.24 -6.87
C VAL A 270 2.26 28.95 -6.08
N HIS A 271 1.99 27.86 -6.78
CA HIS A 271 1.61 26.57 -6.26
C HIS A 271 2.67 25.52 -6.59
N ASP A 272 3.09 24.77 -5.59
CA ASP A 272 3.96 23.61 -5.81
C ASP A 272 3.07 22.36 -5.84
N GLU A 273 3.29 21.50 -6.83
CA GLU A 273 2.54 20.27 -7.06
C GLU A 273 2.41 19.39 -5.80
N CYS A 274 1.21 18.85 -5.61
CA CYS A 274 0.91 17.83 -4.63
C CYS A 274 -0.10 16.85 -5.23
N ASN A 275 0.36 15.91 -6.04
CA ASN A 275 -0.43 14.94 -6.82
C ASN A 275 -1.56 14.30 -5.99
N GLY A 276 -1.22 13.73 -4.83
CA GLY A 276 -2.21 13.09 -3.93
C GLY A 276 -3.35 14.00 -3.46
N SER A 277 -3.10 15.31 -3.28
CA SER A 277 -4.15 16.26 -2.90
C SER A 277 -4.79 16.89 -4.12
N ASP A 278 -3.99 17.46 -5.02
CA ASP A 278 -4.44 18.22 -6.19
C ASP A 278 -5.29 17.36 -7.14
N VAL A 279 -4.90 16.11 -7.39
CA VAL A 279 -5.61 15.19 -8.29
C VAL A 279 -6.67 14.38 -7.54
N PHE A 280 -6.29 13.75 -6.42
CA PHE A 280 -7.11 12.73 -5.74
C PHE A 280 -7.85 13.21 -4.48
N GLY A 281 -7.69 14.47 -4.09
CA GLY A 281 -8.45 15.06 -2.97
C GLY A 281 -8.03 14.55 -1.59
N SER A 282 -6.78 14.12 -1.40
CA SER A 282 -6.26 13.81 -0.07
C SER A 282 -6.47 14.96 0.92
N ASP A 283 -6.96 14.61 2.10
CA ASP A 283 -7.31 15.49 3.22
C ASP A 283 -6.19 15.64 4.27
N ILE A 284 -5.03 15.02 4.04
CA ILE A 284 -3.87 15.06 4.96
C ILE A 284 -3.15 16.42 4.88
N CYS A 285 -3.33 17.18 3.80
CA CYS A 285 -2.71 18.48 3.58
C CYS A 285 -3.67 19.50 2.96
N THR A 286 -3.28 20.77 2.94
CA THR A 286 -4.09 21.88 2.42
C THR A 286 -3.73 22.30 0.99
N CYS A 287 -2.99 21.48 0.23
CA CYS A 287 -2.53 21.86 -1.11
C CYS A 287 -3.70 22.16 -2.07
N ARG A 288 -4.60 21.19 -2.29
CA ARG A 288 -5.79 21.40 -3.14
C ARG A 288 -6.76 22.47 -2.60
N PRO A 289 -7.07 22.50 -1.29
CA PRO A 289 -7.85 23.60 -0.72
C PRO A 289 -7.30 24.99 -1.04
N TYR A 290 -5.97 25.20 -0.94
CA TYR A 290 -5.36 26.47 -1.33
C TYR A 290 -5.42 26.73 -2.84
N LEU A 291 -5.21 25.70 -3.67
CA LEU A 291 -5.27 25.83 -5.13
C LEU A 291 -6.66 26.26 -5.60
N THR A 292 -7.70 25.58 -5.12
CA THR A 292 -9.10 25.85 -5.47
C THR A 292 -9.56 27.21 -4.95
N HIS A 293 -9.20 27.57 -3.72
CA HIS A 293 -9.45 28.90 -3.18
C HIS A 293 -8.75 30.00 -3.99
N ALA A 294 -7.49 29.78 -4.40
CA ALA A 294 -6.78 30.74 -5.24
C ALA A 294 -7.43 30.95 -6.62
N ILE A 295 -7.94 29.88 -7.25
CA ILE A 295 -8.69 29.96 -8.51
C ILE A 295 -9.95 30.81 -8.31
N GLU A 296 -10.71 30.56 -7.24
CA GLU A 296 -11.89 31.35 -6.90
C GLU A 296 -11.56 32.84 -6.68
N GLU A 297 -10.50 33.16 -5.92
CA GLU A 297 -10.08 34.54 -5.69
C GLU A 297 -9.58 35.22 -6.98
N CYS A 298 -8.92 34.47 -7.88
CA CYS A 298 -8.55 34.97 -9.20
C CYS A 298 -9.79 35.32 -10.03
N ILE A 299 -10.78 34.43 -10.10
CA ILE A 299 -12.04 34.68 -10.81
C ILE A 299 -12.73 35.92 -10.25
N LYS A 300 -12.88 36.03 -8.92
CA LYS A 300 -13.49 37.20 -8.28
C LYS A 300 -12.74 38.50 -8.60
N GLY A 301 -11.40 38.47 -8.53
CA GLY A 301 -10.56 39.62 -8.89
C GLY A 301 -10.78 40.07 -10.33
N THR A 302 -10.77 39.12 -11.27
CA THR A 302 -11.03 39.40 -12.68
C THR A 302 -12.43 39.96 -12.91
N GLN A 303 -13.44 39.45 -12.20
CA GLN A 303 -14.82 39.96 -12.29
C GLN A 303 -14.98 41.40 -11.80
N ARG A 304 -14.11 41.87 -10.89
CA ARG A 304 -14.05 43.27 -10.44
C ARG A 304 -13.27 44.19 -11.39
N GLY A 305 -12.75 43.67 -12.49
CA GLY A 305 -11.93 44.41 -13.45
C GLY A 305 -10.42 44.24 -13.26
N GLY A 306 -9.99 43.31 -12.40
CA GLY A 306 -8.58 42.95 -12.24
C GLY A 306 -8.11 41.82 -13.17
N ALA A 307 -6.99 41.21 -12.81
CA ALA A 307 -6.44 40.01 -13.42
C ALA A 307 -6.06 38.97 -12.36
N GLY A 308 -6.00 37.70 -12.76
CA GLY A 308 -5.62 36.60 -11.88
C GLY A 308 -4.51 35.74 -12.49
N VAL A 309 -3.62 35.21 -11.66
CA VAL A 309 -2.58 34.27 -12.10
C VAL A 309 -2.35 33.14 -11.10
N VAL A 310 -2.35 31.90 -11.60
CA VAL A 310 -1.93 30.72 -10.84
C VAL A 310 -0.75 30.08 -11.58
N ALA A 311 0.46 30.17 -11.01
CA ALA A 311 1.64 29.45 -11.50
C ALA A 311 1.78 28.12 -10.76
N TYR A 312 1.65 27.01 -11.46
CA TYR A 312 1.72 25.64 -10.93
C TYR A 312 3.07 25.00 -11.31
N SER A 313 3.97 24.85 -10.34
CA SER A 313 5.30 24.26 -10.51
C SER A 313 5.29 22.78 -10.12
N ARG A 314 5.84 21.91 -10.97
CA ARG A 314 5.90 20.45 -10.74
C ARG A 314 7.03 20.06 -9.77
N LYS A 315 6.87 20.46 -8.52
CA LYS A 315 7.83 20.27 -7.40
C LYS A 315 7.20 19.45 -6.26
N GLU A 316 6.84 18.20 -6.57
CA GLU A 316 6.20 17.28 -5.61
C GLU A 316 6.97 17.13 -4.29
N GLY A 317 6.24 17.09 -3.17
CA GLY A 317 6.78 16.76 -1.86
C GLY A 317 7.89 17.71 -1.38
N ARG A 318 7.79 19.02 -1.68
CA ARG A 318 8.88 19.99 -1.43
C ARG A 318 10.17 19.67 -2.18
N ALA A 319 10.01 19.19 -3.42
CA ALA A 319 11.09 18.67 -4.26
C ALA A 319 11.80 17.41 -3.71
N LEU A 320 11.22 16.73 -2.71
CA LEU A 320 11.70 15.42 -2.22
C LEU A 320 11.17 14.23 -3.03
N GLY A 321 10.12 14.45 -3.83
CA GLY A 321 9.40 13.40 -4.54
C GLY A 321 8.34 12.68 -3.68
N GLU A 322 7.47 11.93 -4.37
CA GLU A 322 6.27 11.32 -3.78
C GLU A 322 6.59 10.17 -2.81
N VAL A 323 7.62 9.37 -3.10
CA VAL A 323 8.04 8.25 -2.24
C VAL A 323 8.48 8.74 -0.87
N THR A 324 9.40 9.71 -0.83
CA THR A 324 9.91 10.30 0.42
C THR A 324 8.78 10.94 1.23
N LYS A 325 7.86 11.65 0.57
CA LYS A 325 6.66 12.22 1.19
C LYS A 325 5.82 11.14 1.88
N PHE A 326 5.60 9.99 1.24
CA PHE A 326 4.80 8.90 1.83
C PHE A 326 5.54 8.22 2.99
N LEU A 327 6.87 8.08 2.90
CA LEU A 327 7.67 7.62 4.04
C LEU A 327 7.55 8.56 5.25
N VAL A 328 7.55 9.88 5.02
CA VAL A 328 7.30 10.88 6.07
C VAL A 328 5.89 10.71 6.66
N TYR A 329 4.85 10.53 5.84
CA TYR A 329 3.49 10.28 6.34
C TYR A 329 3.41 9.01 7.19
N ASN A 330 4.03 7.92 6.75
CA ASN A 330 4.08 6.68 7.51
C ASN A 330 4.82 6.85 8.84
N ALA A 331 5.97 7.53 8.83
CA ALA A 331 6.74 7.82 10.03
C ALA A 331 5.94 8.68 11.03
N ARG A 332 5.22 9.68 10.53
CA ARG A 332 4.32 10.53 11.34
C ARG A 332 3.17 9.74 11.96
N LYS A 333 2.51 8.87 11.20
CA LYS A 333 1.38 8.07 11.71
C LYS A 333 1.82 6.96 12.68
N ARG A 334 3.04 6.42 12.54
CA ARG A 334 3.57 5.31 13.35
C ARG A 334 4.35 5.73 14.61
N GLN A 335 4.67 7.01 14.78
CA GLN A 335 5.41 7.43 15.98
C GLN A 335 4.57 7.27 17.25
N ALA A 336 5.24 7.10 18.39
CA ALA A 336 4.57 7.10 19.69
C ALA A 336 3.80 8.42 19.89
N GLY A 337 2.51 8.33 20.21
CA GLY A 337 1.62 9.49 20.33
C GLY A 337 0.83 9.85 19.06
N GLY A 338 1.10 9.19 17.93
CA GLY A 338 0.40 9.41 16.66
C GLY A 338 0.92 10.61 15.88
N ASP A 339 0.19 11.02 14.84
CA ASP A 339 0.57 12.13 13.96
C ASP A 339 0.26 13.48 14.63
N THR A 340 1.25 14.10 15.30
CA THR A 340 1.09 15.34 16.06
C THR A 340 1.78 16.54 15.39
N ALA A 341 1.27 17.74 15.60
CA ALA A 341 1.79 18.95 14.95
C ALA A 341 3.22 19.31 15.41
N ASP A 342 3.56 19.08 16.68
CA ASP A 342 4.89 19.39 17.23
C ASP A 342 6.02 18.54 16.61
N GLN A 343 5.69 17.33 16.13
CA GLN A 343 6.66 16.41 15.52
C GLN A 343 6.75 16.52 13.99
N TYR A 344 5.90 17.35 13.36
CA TYR A 344 5.74 17.39 11.91
C TYR A 344 7.06 17.62 11.15
N PHE A 345 7.82 18.66 11.53
CA PHE A 345 9.09 18.99 10.86
C PHE A 345 10.21 18.01 11.25
N ALA A 346 10.26 17.59 12.52
CA ALA A 346 11.25 16.63 13.01
C ALA A 346 11.16 15.29 12.25
N ARG A 347 9.96 14.81 11.94
CA ARG A 347 9.77 13.59 11.14
C ARG A 347 10.13 13.77 9.68
N THR A 348 9.91 14.97 9.14
CA THR A 348 10.35 15.29 7.78
C THR A 348 11.88 15.25 7.70
N GLU A 349 12.56 15.93 8.61
CA GLU A 349 14.03 16.00 8.67
C GLU A 349 14.66 14.63 8.98
N CYS A 350 14.07 13.83 9.86
CA CYS A 350 14.54 12.48 10.16
C CYS A 350 14.58 11.55 8.93
N VAL A 351 13.63 11.71 8.00
CA VAL A 351 13.53 10.86 6.80
C VAL A 351 14.26 11.47 5.61
N ALA A 352 14.14 12.78 5.41
CA ALA A 352 14.64 13.48 4.23
C ALA A 352 16.00 14.16 4.43
N GLY A 353 16.52 14.21 5.66
CA GLY A 353 17.75 14.95 6.01
C GLY A 353 17.58 16.47 6.07
N VAL A 354 16.49 17.01 5.52
CA VAL A 354 16.15 18.44 5.54
C VAL A 354 14.63 18.63 5.61
N GLN A 355 14.19 19.82 6.03
CA GLN A 355 12.77 20.14 6.12
C GLN A 355 12.15 20.60 4.79
N ASP A 356 12.96 21.15 3.89
CA ASP A 356 12.53 21.68 2.59
C ASP A 356 13.71 21.67 1.59
N MET A 357 13.50 21.14 0.38
CA MET A 357 14.48 21.17 -0.71
C MET A 357 14.05 22.09 -1.86
N ARG A 358 12.99 22.88 -1.69
CA ARG A 358 12.53 23.79 -2.73
C ARG A 358 13.46 24.99 -2.83
N PHE A 359 13.97 25.18 -4.03
CA PHE A 359 14.57 26.44 -4.49
C PHE A 359 13.46 27.45 -4.82
N GLN A 360 12.95 28.14 -3.80
CA GLN A 360 11.91 29.17 -3.95
C GLN A 360 12.46 30.44 -4.60
N GLU A 361 13.76 30.63 -4.56
CA GLU A 361 14.46 31.76 -5.18
C GLU A 361 14.29 31.75 -6.70
N LEU A 362 14.08 30.58 -7.34
CA LEU A 362 13.81 30.48 -8.78
C LEU A 362 12.36 30.79 -9.17
N MET A 363 11.45 30.72 -8.21
CA MET A 363 10.01 30.84 -8.45
C MET A 363 9.57 32.20 -9.05
N PRO A 364 10.15 33.36 -8.68
CA PRO A 364 9.73 34.65 -9.22
C PRO A 364 9.98 34.84 -10.72
N ASP A 365 10.83 34.04 -11.35
CA ASP A 365 11.21 34.23 -12.77
C ASP A 365 10.00 34.21 -13.70
N VAL A 366 8.99 33.38 -13.42
CA VAL A 366 7.75 33.34 -14.20
C VAL A 366 6.92 34.60 -14.02
N LEU A 367 6.97 35.23 -12.84
CA LEU A 367 6.27 36.49 -12.57
C LEU A 367 6.95 37.65 -13.30
N HIS A 368 8.29 37.66 -13.28
CA HIS A 368 9.10 38.60 -14.08
C HIS A 368 8.88 38.43 -15.57
N TRP A 369 8.76 37.19 -16.05
CA TRP A 369 8.45 36.91 -17.45
C TRP A 369 7.07 37.44 -17.87
N LEU A 370 6.09 37.42 -16.97
CA LEU A 370 4.76 38.02 -17.16
C LEU A 370 4.75 39.55 -17.01
N GLY A 371 5.89 40.17 -16.70
CA GLY A 371 6.01 41.61 -16.52
C GLY A 371 5.50 42.12 -15.17
N ILE A 372 5.15 41.23 -14.24
CA ILE A 372 4.54 41.59 -12.95
C ILE A 372 5.53 42.39 -12.10
N ARG A 373 5.09 43.55 -11.61
CA ARG A 373 5.83 44.39 -10.64
C ARG A 373 5.11 44.51 -9.30
N LYS A 374 3.80 44.27 -9.27
CA LYS A 374 2.96 44.37 -8.08
C LYS A 374 1.89 43.28 -8.05
N ILE A 375 1.79 42.59 -6.92
CA ILE A 375 0.72 41.64 -6.60
C ILE A 375 -0.13 42.27 -5.51
N HIS A 376 -1.39 42.59 -5.84
CA HIS A 376 -2.30 43.20 -4.88
C HIS A 376 -2.73 42.19 -3.82
N ARG A 377 -3.04 40.96 -4.24
CA ARG A 377 -3.53 39.87 -3.38
C ARG A 377 -2.72 38.60 -3.63
N LEU A 378 -1.82 38.24 -2.72
CA LEU A 378 -1.06 36.99 -2.79
C LEU A 378 -1.75 35.91 -1.95
N VAL A 379 -2.29 34.87 -2.59
CA VAL A 379 -2.96 33.76 -1.89
C VAL A 379 -1.91 32.79 -1.35
N SER A 380 -1.32 33.06 -0.19
CA SER A 380 -0.25 32.25 0.40
C SER A 380 0.03 32.51 1.88
N MET A 381 0.08 31.45 2.67
CA MET A 381 0.65 31.47 4.04
C MET A 381 2.17 31.26 4.10
N SER A 382 2.83 30.90 2.99
CA SER A 382 4.28 30.62 2.99
C SER A 382 5.12 31.89 2.99
N ASN A 383 5.93 32.09 4.03
CA ASN A 383 6.91 33.18 4.09
C ASN A 383 8.00 32.98 3.05
N MET A 384 8.53 31.77 2.87
CA MET A 384 9.53 31.49 1.83
C MET A 384 9.10 31.96 0.43
N LYS A 385 7.81 31.78 0.08
CA LYS A 385 7.27 32.29 -1.19
C LYS A 385 7.15 33.81 -1.21
N TYR A 386 6.63 34.39 -0.14
CA TYR A 386 6.50 35.84 0.00
C TYR A 386 7.87 36.52 -0.09
N ASP A 387 8.83 36.06 0.70
CA ASP A 387 10.19 36.58 0.78
C ASP A 387 10.90 36.48 -0.58
N ALA A 388 10.80 35.34 -1.27
CA ALA A 388 11.35 35.18 -2.61
C ALA A 388 10.74 36.17 -3.63
N ILE A 389 9.44 36.41 -3.57
CA ILE A 389 8.74 37.37 -4.44
C ILE A 389 9.23 38.80 -4.14
N THR A 390 9.20 39.21 -2.87
CA THR A 390 9.54 40.58 -2.48
C THR A 390 11.03 40.89 -2.65
N HIS A 391 11.92 39.94 -2.33
CA HIS A 391 13.36 40.09 -2.55
C HIS A 391 13.74 40.17 -4.03
N SER A 392 12.89 39.63 -4.92
CA SER A 392 13.09 39.78 -6.37
C SER A 392 12.54 41.11 -6.92
N GLY A 393 12.05 42.00 -6.06
CA GLY A 393 11.62 43.36 -6.41
C GLY A 393 10.14 43.52 -6.75
N ILE A 394 9.30 42.50 -6.49
CA ILE A 394 7.85 42.56 -6.71
C ILE A 394 7.15 43.02 -5.41
N GLU A 395 6.36 44.09 -5.50
CA GLU A 395 5.56 44.57 -4.37
C GLU A 395 4.40 43.61 -4.08
N VAL A 396 4.15 43.29 -2.81
CA VAL A 396 2.98 42.50 -2.38
C VAL A 396 2.12 43.34 -1.45
N GLY A 397 0.85 43.54 -1.81
CA GLY A 397 -0.11 44.33 -1.03
C GLY A 397 -0.62 43.59 0.20
N GLU A 398 -1.43 42.56 -0.02
CA GLU A 398 -1.92 41.70 1.06
C GLU A 398 -1.69 40.21 0.80
N ARG A 399 -1.67 39.44 1.88
CA ARG A 399 -1.61 37.97 1.85
C ARG A 399 -2.96 37.39 2.24
N VAL A 400 -3.59 36.70 1.30
CA VAL A 400 -4.91 36.07 1.49
C VAL A 400 -4.71 34.67 2.04
N ASN A 401 -5.31 34.39 3.19
CA ASN A 401 -5.30 33.06 3.80
C ASN A 401 -6.43 32.21 3.27
N ILE A 402 -6.27 30.89 3.43
CA ILE A 402 -7.39 29.98 3.19
C ILE A 402 -8.46 30.16 4.29
N PRO A 403 -9.76 30.13 3.94
CA PRO A 403 -10.86 30.04 4.90
C PRO A 403 -10.79 28.78 5.78
N ASP A 404 -11.14 28.90 7.06
CA ASP A 404 -11.08 27.80 8.04
C ASP A 404 -11.97 26.60 7.69
N ASP A 405 -13.11 26.85 7.03
CA ASP A 405 -14.05 25.83 6.58
C ASP A 405 -13.51 24.99 5.41
N LEU A 406 -12.50 25.50 4.69
CA LEU A 406 -11.83 24.76 3.62
C LEU A 406 -10.63 23.95 4.12
N ILE A 407 -10.21 24.10 5.37
CA ILE A 407 -9.12 23.30 5.95
C ILE A 407 -9.71 21.94 6.34
N PRO A 408 -9.20 20.80 5.80
CA PRO A 408 -9.63 19.49 6.25
C PRO A 408 -9.23 19.22 7.71
N PRO A 409 -9.95 18.37 8.46
CA PRO A 409 -9.59 18.04 9.84
C PRO A 409 -8.16 17.50 9.99
N ASP A 410 -7.76 16.50 9.18
CA ASP A 410 -6.43 15.87 9.28
C ASP A 410 -5.29 16.84 8.90
N ALA A 411 -5.58 17.81 8.02
CA ALA A 411 -4.64 18.86 7.62
C ALA A 411 -4.36 19.90 8.72
N ARG A 412 -5.08 19.91 9.87
CA ARG A 412 -4.75 20.79 11.01
C ARG A 412 -3.36 20.52 11.55
N VAL A 413 -2.91 19.26 11.55
CA VAL A 413 -1.55 18.89 11.95
C VAL A 413 -0.50 19.69 11.17
N GLU A 414 -0.67 19.76 9.85
CA GLU A 414 0.23 20.53 8.98
C GLU A 414 0.09 22.04 9.19
N MET A 415 -1.16 22.53 9.27
CA MET A 415 -1.43 23.96 9.39
C MET A 415 -0.86 24.54 10.68
N ASP A 416 -1.16 23.90 11.81
CA ASP A 416 -0.73 24.38 13.13
C ASP A 416 0.78 24.27 13.30
N ALA A 417 1.39 23.20 12.79
CA ALA A 417 2.85 23.06 12.74
C ALA A 417 3.51 24.19 11.95
N LYS A 418 2.97 24.52 10.76
CA LYS A 418 3.50 25.60 9.93
C LYS A 418 3.37 26.96 10.59
N MET A 419 2.21 27.27 11.17
CA MET A 419 2.00 28.54 11.88
C MET A 419 2.97 28.67 13.06
N ALA A 420 3.18 27.58 13.83
CA ALA A 420 4.16 27.55 14.90
C ALA A 420 5.62 27.72 14.43
N ALA A 421 5.95 27.22 13.23
CA ALA A 421 7.23 27.43 12.58
C ALA A 421 7.38 28.82 11.92
N GLY A 422 6.44 29.74 12.17
CA GLY A 422 6.52 31.13 11.76
C GLY A 422 5.84 31.46 10.42
N TYR A 423 5.10 30.52 9.81
CA TYR A 423 4.30 30.83 8.61
C TYR A 423 3.23 31.88 8.93
N PHE A 424 2.92 32.73 7.96
CA PHE A 424 1.97 33.82 8.14
C PHE A 424 0.58 33.32 8.56
N THR A 425 0.06 33.90 9.63
CA THR A 425 -1.31 33.76 10.08
C THR A 425 -1.73 35.06 10.80
N PRO A 426 -2.97 35.54 10.59
CA PRO A 426 -3.52 36.68 11.31
C PRO A 426 -4.10 36.25 12.67
N GLY A 427 -4.20 34.93 12.91
CA GLY A 427 -4.76 34.34 14.11
C GLY A 427 -3.71 33.98 15.17
N PRO A 428 -4.15 33.42 16.32
CA PRO A 428 -3.26 33.00 17.39
C PRO A 428 -2.37 31.82 16.96
N VAL A 429 -1.10 31.86 17.35
CA VAL A 429 -0.15 30.75 17.19
C VAL A 429 -0.17 29.89 18.45
N LEU A 430 -0.37 28.57 18.29
CA LEU A 430 -0.43 27.63 19.40
C LEU A 430 0.94 27.45 20.07
N GLY A 431 0.93 27.32 21.41
CA GLY A 431 2.12 26.96 22.18
C GLY A 431 2.47 25.47 22.08
N ALA A 432 3.68 25.10 22.53
CA ALA A 432 4.20 23.73 22.41
C ALA A 432 3.29 22.64 23.00
N GLU A 433 2.67 22.88 24.16
CA GLU A 433 1.75 21.91 24.77
C GLU A 433 0.42 21.78 24.01
N GLN A 434 -0.05 22.84 23.36
CA GLN A 434 -1.26 22.81 22.54
C GLN A 434 -1.00 22.07 21.22
N LEU A 435 0.19 22.20 20.62
CA LEU A 435 0.56 21.47 19.40
C LEU A 435 0.57 19.95 19.58
N LYS A 436 0.93 19.44 20.77
CA LYS A 436 0.86 18.00 21.10
C LYS A 436 -0.57 17.44 21.13
N GLN A 437 -1.56 18.33 21.32
CA GLN A 437 -2.99 17.97 21.34
C GLN A 437 -3.59 17.97 19.93
N VAL A 438 -2.97 18.67 18.97
CA VAL A 438 -3.38 18.63 17.56
C VAL A 438 -2.90 17.30 16.98
N ARG A 439 -3.85 16.39 16.73
CA ARG A 439 -3.56 15.04 16.24
C ARG A 439 -4.31 14.77 14.95
N GLY A 440 -3.59 14.17 14.01
CA GLY A 440 -4.16 13.62 12.81
C GLY A 440 -4.79 12.26 13.09
N ARG A 441 -5.57 11.77 12.14
CA ARG A 441 -6.23 10.47 12.17
C ARG A 441 -5.23 9.37 12.44
N GLY A 442 -5.54 8.49 13.40
CA GLY A 442 -4.73 7.32 13.70
C GLY A 442 -4.83 6.28 12.57
N LEU A 443 -3.88 5.34 12.51
CA LEU A 443 -4.05 4.14 11.69
C LEU A 443 -5.33 3.37 12.07
N ASP A 444 -5.76 3.55 13.32
CA ASP A 444 -6.92 2.92 13.93
C ASP A 444 -8.28 3.44 13.45
N GLU A 445 -8.37 4.61 12.79
CA GLU A 445 -9.64 5.05 12.16
C GLU A 445 -10.06 4.14 10.98
N MET A 446 -9.15 3.27 10.50
CA MET A 446 -9.52 2.15 9.62
C MET A 446 -10.41 1.13 10.35
N THR A 447 -10.42 1.08 11.68
CA THR A 447 -11.24 0.15 12.48
C THR A 447 -12.62 0.69 12.87
N ASP A 448 -12.97 1.91 12.45
CA ASP A 448 -14.29 2.50 12.68
C ASP A 448 -15.35 2.00 11.66
N ASN A 449 -14.92 1.26 10.64
CA ASN A 449 -15.80 0.54 9.72
C ASN A 449 -15.66 -0.99 9.88
N PRO A 450 -16.71 -1.77 9.57
CA PRO A 450 -16.72 -3.23 9.73
C PRO A 450 -15.55 -3.96 9.07
N VAL A 451 -15.22 -3.60 7.82
CA VAL A 451 -14.18 -4.26 7.02
C VAL A 451 -12.80 -4.09 7.65
N GLY A 452 -12.44 -2.86 8.03
CA GLY A 452 -11.13 -2.61 8.63
C GLY A 452 -11.03 -3.12 10.07
N ALA A 453 -12.14 -3.16 10.83
CA ALA A 453 -12.18 -3.83 12.13
C ALA A 453 -11.94 -5.34 12.00
N ALA A 454 -12.59 -5.99 11.03
CA ALA A 454 -12.40 -7.40 10.73
C ALA A 454 -10.96 -7.70 10.32
N ALA A 455 -10.38 -6.90 9.41
CA ALA A 455 -8.99 -7.03 8.98
C ALA A 455 -8.01 -6.92 10.15
N ALA A 456 -8.20 -5.95 11.06
CA ALA A 456 -7.34 -5.79 12.23
C ALA A 456 -7.36 -7.02 13.16
N LEU A 457 -8.52 -7.64 13.33
CA LEU A 457 -8.73 -8.82 14.19
C LEU A 457 -8.31 -10.15 13.53
N ARG A 458 -8.02 -10.17 12.23
CA ARG A 458 -7.52 -11.35 11.49
C ARG A 458 -5.98 -11.44 11.50
N SER A 459 -5.34 -11.11 12.63
CA SER A 459 -3.88 -11.13 12.75
C SER A 459 -3.38 -11.81 14.02
N THR A 460 -2.23 -12.47 13.96
CA THR A 460 -1.62 -13.09 15.14
C THR A 460 -1.17 -12.06 16.19
N ALA A 461 -0.83 -10.85 15.74
CA ALA A 461 -0.54 -9.72 16.61
C ALA A 461 -1.78 -9.31 17.44
N ALA A 462 -2.96 -9.24 16.83
CA ALA A 462 -4.20 -8.96 17.56
C ALA A 462 -4.54 -10.05 18.57
N ILE A 463 -4.39 -11.33 18.18
CA ILE A 463 -4.59 -12.48 19.08
C ILE A 463 -3.68 -12.36 20.31
N ARG A 464 -2.36 -12.24 20.10
CA ARG A 464 -1.39 -12.14 21.20
C ARG A 464 -1.59 -10.91 22.07
N GLY A 465 -1.75 -9.74 21.45
CA GLY A 465 -1.87 -8.48 22.18
C GLY A 465 -3.06 -8.52 23.15
N ARG A 466 -4.20 -9.04 22.69
CA ARG A 466 -5.44 -9.11 23.49
C ARG A 466 -5.42 -10.26 24.49
N ALA A 467 -4.84 -11.41 24.13
CA ALA A 467 -4.59 -12.50 25.08
C ALA A 467 -3.72 -12.04 26.26
N ASN A 468 -2.67 -11.27 25.98
CA ASN A 468 -1.82 -10.68 27.00
C ASN A 468 -2.58 -9.67 27.87
N GLN A 469 -3.50 -8.85 27.34
CA GLN A 469 -4.31 -7.96 28.17
C GLN A 469 -5.09 -8.75 29.24
N LEU A 470 -5.69 -9.89 28.86
CA LEU A 470 -6.42 -10.75 29.79
C LEU A 470 -5.48 -11.46 30.78
N LEU A 471 -4.29 -11.89 30.35
CA LEU A 471 -3.28 -12.46 31.24
C LEU A 471 -2.81 -11.47 32.31
N HIS A 472 -2.47 -10.24 31.91
CA HIS A 472 -2.08 -9.18 32.86
C HIS A 472 -3.24 -8.88 33.83
N ARG A 473 -4.47 -8.82 33.32
CA ARG A 473 -5.65 -8.63 34.17
C ARG A 473 -5.83 -9.76 35.19
N ALA A 474 -5.62 -11.01 34.79
CA ALA A 474 -5.74 -12.16 35.67
C ALA A 474 -4.63 -12.18 36.75
N ARG A 475 -3.39 -11.85 36.38
CA ARG A 475 -2.25 -11.67 37.31
C ARG A 475 -2.47 -10.54 38.30
N ASP A 476 -3.08 -9.44 37.87
CA ASP A 476 -3.47 -8.32 38.74
C ASP A 476 -4.63 -8.66 39.70
N GLY A 477 -5.14 -9.89 39.65
CA GLY A 477 -6.28 -10.32 40.46
C GLY A 477 -7.61 -9.69 40.04
N ARG A 478 -7.69 -9.10 38.85
CA ARG A 478 -8.87 -8.42 38.31
C ARG A 478 -9.75 -9.31 37.43
N SER A 479 -9.28 -10.51 37.07
CA SER A 479 -10.13 -11.52 36.43
C SER A 479 -11.25 -11.96 37.37
N ALA A 480 -12.47 -12.12 36.83
CA ALA A 480 -13.59 -12.69 37.57
C ALA A 480 -13.52 -14.21 37.66
N TRP A 481 -12.78 -14.85 36.74
CA TRP A 481 -12.85 -16.28 36.48
C TRP A 481 -11.60 -17.03 36.97
N PHE A 482 -10.43 -16.44 36.75
CA PHE A 482 -9.15 -17.13 36.95
C PHE A 482 -8.21 -16.37 37.89
N THR A 483 -7.34 -17.13 38.55
CA THR A 483 -6.08 -16.65 39.12
C THR A 483 -4.93 -17.37 38.43
N VAL A 484 -3.79 -16.67 38.29
CA VAL A 484 -2.59 -17.20 37.65
C VAL A 484 -1.53 -17.44 38.73
N ASP A 485 -0.91 -18.62 38.70
CA ASP A 485 0.18 -19.02 39.56
C ASP A 485 1.44 -19.23 38.70
N ASP A 486 2.31 -18.23 38.65
CA ASP A 486 3.50 -18.24 37.80
C ASP A 486 4.54 -19.26 38.27
N ASP A 487 4.58 -19.60 39.57
CA ASP A 487 5.49 -20.62 40.10
C ASP A 487 5.12 -22.01 39.60
N ALA A 488 3.83 -22.25 39.30
CA ALA A 488 3.35 -23.51 38.74
C ALA A 488 3.77 -23.73 37.27
N LEU A 489 4.25 -22.70 36.54
CA LEU A 489 4.77 -22.87 35.18
C LEU A 489 6.02 -23.77 35.15
N ASP A 490 6.80 -23.77 36.22
CA ASP A 490 7.97 -24.63 36.37
C ASP A 490 7.56 -26.12 36.42
N LEU A 491 6.47 -26.41 37.13
CA LEU A 491 5.89 -27.75 37.23
C LEU A 491 5.26 -28.19 35.90
N ALA A 492 4.50 -27.29 35.26
CA ALA A 492 3.92 -27.56 33.94
C ALA A 492 4.99 -27.86 32.89
N SER A 493 6.06 -27.07 32.85
CA SER A 493 7.15 -27.28 31.88
C SER A 493 7.96 -28.54 32.17
N ALA A 494 8.10 -28.95 33.44
CA ALA A 494 8.72 -30.22 33.80
C ALA A 494 7.89 -31.42 33.30
N GLU A 495 6.58 -31.40 33.51
CA GLU A 495 5.67 -32.45 33.04
C GLU A 495 5.68 -32.57 31.51
N VAL A 496 5.60 -31.42 30.82
CA VAL A 496 5.67 -31.35 29.36
C VAL A 496 7.00 -31.93 28.85
N ALA A 497 8.13 -31.51 29.42
CA ALA A 497 9.44 -32.01 28.99
C ALA A 497 9.62 -33.52 29.26
N ALA A 498 9.06 -34.05 30.36
CA ALA A 498 9.09 -35.47 30.66
C ALA A 498 8.34 -36.29 29.59
N ILE A 499 7.11 -35.89 29.26
CA ILE A 499 6.29 -36.54 28.24
C ILE A 499 6.92 -36.41 26.84
N THR A 500 7.55 -35.28 26.54
CA THR A 500 8.28 -35.12 25.28
C THR A 500 9.42 -36.12 25.14
N ARG A 501 10.22 -36.33 26.20
CA ARG A 501 11.29 -37.34 26.17
C ARG A 501 10.77 -38.76 26.06
N GLU A 502 9.64 -39.06 26.69
CA GLU A 502 9.00 -40.38 26.62
C GLU A 502 8.52 -40.67 25.20
N ARG A 503 7.83 -39.73 24.56
CA ARG A 503 7.27 -39.91 23.21
C ARG A 503 8.32 -39.79 22.10
N TYR A 504 9.31 -38.90 22.28
CA TYR A 504 10.34 -38.61 21.29
C TYR A 504 11.74 -38.70 21.93
N PRO A 505 12.26 -39.91 22.20
CA PRO A 505 13.57 -40.08 22.83
C PRO A 505 14.74 -39.44 22.06
N SER A 506 14.63 -39.32 20.73
CA SER A 506 15.63 -38.65 19.88
C SER A 506 15.48 -37.12 19.84
N LEU A 507 14.43 -36.57 20.44
CA LEU A 507 14.02 -35.16 20.35
C LEU A 507 13.79 -34.67 18.90
N THR A 508 13.53 -35.60 17.98
CA THR A 508 13.06 -35.29 16.62
C THR A 508 11.54 -35.25 16.64
N ILE A 509 10.99 -34.04 16.81
CA ILE A 509 9.55 -33.84 17.06
C ILE A 509 8.92 -33.26 15.79
N PRO A 510 7.91 -33.92 15.19
CA PRO A 510 7.19 -33.37 14.04
C PRO A 510 6.32 -32.18 14.44
N TYR A 511 5.82 -31.43 13.47
CA TYR A 511 4.85 -30.37 13.73
C TYR A 511 3.52 -30.93 14.24
N HIS A 512 2.82 -30.14 15.06
CA HIS A 512 1.46 -30.46 15.48
C HIS A 512 0.48 -30.27 14.32
N SER A 513 0.35 -31.30 13.50
CA SER A 513 -0.35 -31.25 12.22
C SER A 513 -1.38 -32.36 12.07
N ARG A 514 -2.30 -32.18 11.12
CA ARG A 514 -3.24 -33.22 10.70
C ARG A 514 -2.53 -34.47 10.17
N TRP A 515 -1.32 -34.34 9.63
CA TRP A 515 -0.53 -35.47 9.11
C TRP A 515 -0.26 -36.55 10.16
N ARG A 516 -0.09 -36.17 11.43
CA ARG A 516 0.06 -37.14 12.53
C ARG A 516 -1.16 -38.04 12.72
N HIS A 517 -2.36 -37.57 12.35
CA HIS A 517 -3.59 -38.35 12.43
C HIS A 517 -3.75 -39.28 11.22
N PHE A 518 -3.23 -38.91 10.04
CA PHE A 518 -3.15 -39.82 8.89
C PHE A 518 -2.18 -40.98 9.13
N GLU A 519 -1.24 -40.85 10.07
CA GLU A 519 -0.30 -41.91 10.46
C GLU A 519 -0.84 -42.81 11.59
N ALA A 520 -2.08 -42.59 12.05
CA ALA A 520 -2.67 -43.35 13.15
C ALA A 520 -2.59 -44.86 12.89
N GLY A 521 -2.22 -45.60 13.95
CA GLY A 521 -1.99 -47.05 13.87
C GLY A 521 -0.64 -47.47 13.30
N GLY A 522 0.30 -46.54 13.13
CA GLY A 522 1.64 -46.81 12.61
C GLY A 522 1.69 -47.07 11.10
N VAL A 523 0.66 -46.64 10.37
CA VAL A 523 0.53 -46.84 8.91
C VAL A 523 1.00 -45.59 8.18
N ASN A 524 1.99 -45.72 7.29
CA ASN A 524 2.53 -44.60 6.52
C ASN A 524 1.65 -44.27 5.30
N ARG A 525 0.51 -43.62 5.55
CA ARG A 525 -0.46 -43.22 4.50
C ARG A 525 0.07 -42.11 3.59
N LEU A 526 1.06 -41.32 4.05
CA LEU A 526 1.75 -40.35 3.21
C LEU A 526 2.53 -41.04 2.09
N ALA A 527 3.33 -42.06 2.41
CA ALA A 527 4.06 -42.82 1.40
C ALA A 527 3.13 -43.53 0.41
N GLU A 528 1.96 -43.98 0.87
CA GLU A 528 0.93 -44.53 -0.01
C GLU A 528 0.39 -43.48 -0.99
N MET A 529 0.09 -42.27 -0.50
CA MET A 529 -0.35 -41.15 -1.33
C MET A 529 0.71 -40.74 -2.35
N GLU A 530 1.98 -40.62 -1.93
CA GLU A 530 3.11 -40.31 -2.82
C GLU A 530 3.31 -41.37 -3.90
N SER A 531 3.15 -42.65 -3.56
CA SER A 531 3.24 -43.75 -4.52
C SER A 531 2.17 -43.63 -5.61
N ARG A 532 0.91 -43.34 -5.22
CA ARG A 532 -0.21 -43.14 -6.16
C ARG A 532 -0.05 -41.89 -7.02
N LEU A 533 0.65 -40.87 -6.51
CA LEU A 533 0.95 -39.62 -7.22
C LEU A 533 2.34 -39.59 -7.87
N SER A 534 3.03 -40.73 -7.99
CA SER A 534 4.42 -40.80 -8.46
C SER A 534 4.63 -40.22 -9.87
N GLY A 535 3.61 -40.25 -10.73
CA GLY A 535 3.64 -39.64 -12.07
C GLY A 535 3.39 -38.13 -12.11
N ALA A 536 2.93 -37.53 -11.00
CA ALA A 536 2.67 -36.10 -10.90
C ALA A 536 3.94 -35.32 -10.55
N ASP A 537 4.03 -34.05 -10.98
CA ASP A 537 5.10 -33.15 -10.55
C ASP A 537 4.95 -32.75 -9.06
N PRO A 538 6.00 -32.23 -8.41
CA PRO A 538 5.96 -31.87 -6.98
C PRO A 538 4.86 -30.86 -6.62
N ARG A 539 4.50 -29.91 -7.49
CA ARG A 539 3.44 -28.93 -7.21
C ARG A 539 2.08 -29.60 -7.23
N THR A 540 1.83 -30.48 -8.21
CA THR A 540 0.59 -31.24 -8.29
C THR A 540 0.41 -32.15 -7.07
N ARG A 541 1.48 -32.77 -6.58
CA ARG A 541 1.47 -33.54 -5.32
C ARG A 541 1.10 -32.67 -4.13
N ALA A 542 1.81 -31.54 -3.97
CA ALA A 542 1.55 -30.60 -2.89
C ALA A 542 0.12 -30.03 -2.93
N ALA A 543 -0.42 -29.75 -4.12
CA ALA A 543 -1.80 -29.31 -4.29
C ALA A 543 -2.80 -30.35 -3.75
N SER A 544 -2.62 -31.63 -4.11
CA SER A 544 -3.44 -32.73 -3.59
C SER A 544 -3.32 -32.86 -2.05
N MET A 545 -2.11 -32.69 -1.51
CA MET A 545 -1.87 -32.70 -0.06
C MET A 545 -2.55 -31.52 0.65
N ILE A 546 -2.51 -30.32 0.07
CA ILE A 546 -3.20 -29.13 0.60
C ILE A 546 -4.71 -29.36 0.60
N ASP A 547 -5.27 -29.87 -0.49
CA ASP A 547 -6.70 -30.16 -0.62
C ASP A 547 -7.17 -31.15 0.46
N LEU A 548 -6.46 -32.27 0.62
CA LEU A 548 -6.72 -33.25 1.68
C LEU A 548 -6.66 -32.59 3.07
N THR A 549 -5.62 -31.80 3.31
CA THR A 549 -5.40 -31.16 4.62
C THR A 549 -6.55 -30.22 4.98
N VAL A 550 -6.95 -29.33 4.05
CA VAL A 550 -8.02 -28.36 4.29
C VAL A 550 -9.34 -29.07 4.60
N VAL A 551 -9.75 -30.03 3.76
CA VAL A 551 -11.01 -30.76 3.97
C VAL A 551 -10.97 -31.58 5.25
N SER A 552 -9.86 -32.29 5.51
CA SER A 552 -9.72 -33.15 6.68
C SER A 552 -9.73 -32.37 8.00
N VAL A 553 -9.11 -31.19 8.06
CA VAL A 553 -9.12 -30.33 9.25
C VAL A 553 -10.53 -29.79 9.53
N LEU A 554 -11.27 -29.36 8.50
CA LEU A 554 -12.65 -28.90 8.66
C LEU A 554 -13.61 -30.03 9.07
N LEU A 555 -13.28 -31.29 8.78
CA LEU A 555 -14.04 -32.45 9.23
C LEU A 555 -13.72 -32.85 10.68
N ASP A 556 -12.81 -32.17 11.38
CA ASP A 556 -12.36 -32.54 12.72
C ASP A 556 -13.18 -31.98 13.90
N ALA A 557 -14.49 -31.78 13.73
CA ALA A 557 -15.35 -31.10 14.73
C ALA A 557 -15.93 -32.08 15.76
N GLY A 558 -15.11 -32.90 16.43
CA GLY A 558 -15.56 -33.84 17.46
C GLY A 558 -16.55 -34.94 16.99
N ALA A 559 -16.15 -36.21 17.06
CA ALA A 559 -17.00 -37.31 16.58
C ALA A 559 -18.09 -37.77 17.57
N GLY A 560 -18.12 -37.21 18.78
CA GLY A 560 -18.83 -37.81 19.92
C GLY A 560 -18.07 -38.99 20.53
N PRO A 561 -18.54 -39.51 21.69
CA PRO A 561 -17.87 -40.59 22.41
C PRO A 561 -18.06 -41.97 21.77
N ASP A 562 -19.14 -42.16 21.00
CA ASP A 562 -19.57 -43.49 20.53
C ASP A 562 -19.05 -43.85 19.14
N TRP A 563 -18.78 -42.86 18.29
CA TRP A 563 -18.35 -43.07 16.91
C TRP A 563 -16.97 -43.74 16.80
N LYS A 564 -16.86 -44.70 15.88
CA LYS A 564 -15.64 -45.46 15.57
C LYS A 564 -15.47 -45.60 14.06
N PHE A 565 -14.22 -45.63 13.60
CA PHE A 565 -13.86 -45.97 12.22
C PHE A 565 -13.07 -47.27 12.18
N ALA A 566 -13.61 -48.29 11.52
CA ALA A 566 -12.93 -49.56 11.33
C ALA A 566 -12.22 -49.58 9.96
N GLU A 567 -10.89 -49.57 9.96
CA GLU A 567 -10.12 -49.62 8.73
C GLU A 567 -9.84 -51.07 8.31
N HIS A 568 -10.45 -51.49 7.21
CA HIS A 568 -10.31 -52.87 6.72
C HIS A 568 -8.85 -53.24 6.37
N ALA A 569 -8.07 -52.32 5.81
CA ALA A 569 -6.71 -52.59 5.35
C ALA A 569 -5.74 -52.95 6.50
N SER A 570 -5.86 -52.30 7.65
CA SER A 570 -5.01 -52.56 8.82
C SER A 570 -5.68 -53.47 9.87
N GLY A 571 -7.00 -53.64 9.79
CA GLY A 571 -7.80 -54.33 10.82
C GLY A 571 -7.96 -53.52 12.11
N GLN A 572 -7.54 -52.26 12.14
CA GLN A 572 -7.57 -51.41 13.33
C GLN A 572 -8.87 -50.60 13.42
N VAL A 573 -9.25 -50.26 14.66
CA VAL A 573 -10.40 -49.39 14.95
C VAL A 573 -9.91 -48.11 15.61
N PHE A 574 -10.28 -46.98 15.02
CA PHE A 574 -9.90 -45.65 15.48
C PHE A 574 -11.12 -44.88 15.98
N THR A 575 -10.91 -43.93 16.89
CA THR A 575 -11.95 -43.07 17.47
C THR A 575 -11.50 -41.61 17.41
N ARG A 576 -12.41 -40.67 17.66
CA ARG A 576 -12.10 -39.24 17.81
C ARG A 576 -11.31 -38.69 16.62
N SER A 577 -10.39 -37.75 16.84
CA SER A 577 -9.67 -37.04 15.77
C SER A 577 -8.78 -37.99 14.94
N GLU A 578 -8.21 -39.01 15.56
CA GLU A 578 -7.44 -40.05 14.88
C GLU A 578 -8.32 -40.81 13.87
N GLY A 579 -9.53 -41.21 14.28
CA GLY A 579 -10.49 -41.86 13.38
C GLY A 579 -10.99 -40.94 12.27
N LEU A 580 -11.27 -39.66 12.57
CA LEU A 580 -11.69 -38.67 11.57
C LEU A 580 -10.58 -38.42 10.53
N GLY A 581 -9.32 -38.39 10.96
CA GLY A 581 -8.16 -38.30 10.08
C GLY A 581 -8.12 -39.47 9.09
N VAL A 582 -8.18 -40.71 9.59
CA VAL A 582 -8.16 -41.90 8.74
C VAL A 582 -9.39 -41.96 7.80
N ALA A 583 -10.59 -41.67 8.31
CA ALA A 583 -11.82 -41.66 7.49
C ALA A 583 -11.76 -40.63 6.36
N SER A 584 -11.34 -39.41 6.66
CA SER A 584 -11.20 -38.34 5.65
C SER A 584 -10.12 -38.65 4.61
N TRP A 585 -9.04 -39.33 4.98
CA TRP A 585 -8.02 -39.81 4.04
C TRP A 585 -8.62 -40.81 3.04
N HIS A 586 -9.37 -41.81 3.51
CA HIS A 586 -10.04 -42.78 2.64
C HIS A 586 -11.11 -42.13 1.76
N ALA A 587 -11.90 -41.21 2.32
CA ALA A 587 -12.90 -40.45 1.58
C ALA A 587 -12.25 -39.65 0.42
N PHE A 588 -11.16 -38.94 0.71
CA PHE A 588 -10.40 -38.19 -0.29
C PHE A 588 -9.81 -39.09 -1.36
N HIS A 589 -9.15 -40.20 -0.99
CA HIS A 589 -8.62 -41.17 -1.94
C HIS A 589 -9.70 -41.85 -2.79
N GLY A 590 -10.91 -41.98 -2.26
CA GLY A 590 -12.08 -42.51 -2.95
C GLY A 590 -12.78 -41.50 -3.87
N GLY A 591 -12.33 -40.24 -3.93
CA GLY A 591 -12.94 -39.21 -4.79
C GLY A 591 -14.20 -38.57 -4.21
N VAL A 592 -14.49 -38.73 -2.92
CA VAL A 592 -15.73 -38.20 -2.30
C VAL A 592 -15.86 -36.68 -2.41
N PHE A 593 -14.73 -35.96 -2.49
CA PHE A 593 -14.68 -34.49 -2.54
C PHE A 593 -14.34 -33.93 -3.93
N SER A 594 -14.18 -34.78 -4.94
CA SER A 594 -13.81 -34.40 -6.30
C SER A 594 -15.03 -34.43 -7.22
N SER A 595 -15.18 -33.44 -8.09
CA SER A 595 -16.16 -33.49 -9.19
C SER A 595 -15.63 -34.21 -10.42
N ASP A 596 -14.33 -34.57 -10.46
CA ASP A 596 -13.69 -35.23 -11.59
C ASP A 596 -13.32 -36.69 -11.26
N PRO A 597 -14.05 -37.69 -11.80
CA PRO A 597 -13.74 -39.10 -11.59
C PRO A 597 -12.36 -39.52 -12.11
N ALA A 598 -11.75 -38.77 -13.05
CA ALA A 598 -10.40 -39.03 -13.53
C ALA A 598 -9.33 -38.57 -12.53
N ASN A 599 -9.67 -37.65 -11.63
CA ASN A 599 -8.78 -37.08 -10.62
C ASN A 599 -9.42 -37.22 -9.22
N PRO A 600 -9.47 -38.44 -8.65
CA PRO A 600 -10.13 -38.66 -7.35
C PRO A 600 -9.38 -38.02 -6.18
N MET A 601 -8.05 -37.86 -6.26
CA MET A 601 -7.24 -37.30 -5.18
C MET A 601 -7.15 -35.77 -5.25
N GLN A 602 -8.30 -35.11 -5.34
CA GLN A 602 -8.43 -33.66 -5.19
C GLN A 602 -9.72 -33.33 -4.43
N ALA A 603 -9.81 -32.10 -3.94
CA ALA A 603 -11.06 -31.49 -3.53
C ALA A 603 -11.27 -30.24 -4.36
N ASP A 604 -12.46 -30.06 -4.92
CA ASP A 604 -12.79 -28.90 -5.73
C ASP A 604 -14.16 -28.31 -5.37
N ALA A 605 -14.37 -27.06 -5.76
CA ALA A 605 -15.56 -26.29 -5.41
C ALA A 605 -16.87 -26.98 -5.83
N ALA A 606 -16.88 -27.73 -6.93
CA ALA A 606 -18.07 -28.45 -7.38
C ALA A 606 -18.29 -29.71 -6.54
N GLY A 607 -17.26 -30.55 -6.38
CA GLY A 607 -17.35 -31.77 -5.58
C GLY A 607 -17.76 -31.50 -4.13
N LEU A 608 -17.26 -30.41 -3.55
CA LEU A 608 -17.63 -30.00 -2.20
C LEU A 608 -19.08 -29.52 -2.09
N ARG A 609 -19.63 -28.80 -3.09
CA ARG A 609 -21.04 -28.34 -3.08
C ARG A 609 -22.04 -29.47 -3.34
N ASP A 610 -21.64 -30.47 -4.11
CA ASP A 610 -22.50 -31.59 -4.48
C ASP A 610 -22.45 -32.74 -3.46
N LEU A 611 -21.57 -32.65 -2.46
CA LEU A 611 -21.44 -33.64 -1.38
C LEU A 611 -22.76 -33.79 -0.61
N THR A 612 -23.24 -35.02 -0.45
CA THR A 612 -24.44 -35.30 0.34
C THR A 612 -24.10 -35.89 1.71
N ALA A 613 -25.02 -35.72 2.67
CA ALA A 613 -24.91 -36.37 3.99
C ALA A 613 -24.82 -37.90 3.90
N ALA A 614 -25.48 -38.52 2.90
CA ALA A 614 -25.39 -39.96 2.67
C ALA A 614 -23.99 -40.40 2.23
N GLN A 615 -23.36 -39.68 1.29
CA GLN A 615 -21.99 -39.97 0.85
C GLN A 615 -20.99 -39.80 2.00
N LEU A 616 -21.11 -38.72 2.78
CA LEU A 616 -20.23 -38.51 3.93
C LEU A 616 -20.48 -39.56 5.03
N ALA A 617 -21.73 -39.91 5.29
CA ALA A 617 -22.10 -40.98 6.23
C ALA A 617 -21.48 -42.32 5.83
N GLU A 618 -21.57 -42.70 4.56
CA GLU A 618 -20.97 -43.92 4.05
C GLU A 618 -19.45 -43.91 4.23
N ALA A 619 -18.79 -42.84 3.81
CA ALA A 619 -17.34 -42.68 3.93
C ALA A 619 -16.86 -42.70 5.38
N PHE A 620 -17.67 -42.21 6.32
CA PHE A 620 -17.38 -42.17 7.77
C PHE A 620 -18.01 -43.34 8.55
N GLN A 621 -18.58 -44.34 7.86
CA GLN A 621 -19.20 -45.52 8.46
C GLN A 621 -20.32 -45.20 9.47
N VAL A 622 -21.03 -44.10 9.26
CA VAL A 622 -22.09 -43.61 10.14
C VAL A 622 -23.33 -44.50 10.00
N LYS A 623 -23.78 -45.05 11.12
CA LYS A 623 -24.95 -45.94 11.21
C LYS A 623 -25.71 -45.65 12.50
N LEU A 624 -26.91 -46.22 12.66
CA LEU A 624 -27.70 -46.09 13.89
C LEU A 624 -26.93 -46.56 15.14
N ASP A 625 -26.11 -47.60 15.00
CA ASP A 625 -25.25 -48.19 16.03
C ASP A 625 -23.81 -47.63 16.04
N ASN A 626 -23.50 -46.70 15.13
CA ASN A 626 -22.24 -45.98 15.06
C ASN A 626 -22.47 -44.50 14.69
N PRO A 627 -23.18 -43.73 15.53
CA PRO A 627 -23.58 -42.36 15.20
C PRO A 627 -22.40 -41.40 15.33
N ILE A 628 -22.28 -40.44 14.40
CA ILE A 628 -21.36 -39.30 14.52
C ILE A 628 -22.13 -38.04 14.88
N VAL A 629 -21.60 -37.24 15.80
CA VAL A 629 -22.16 -35.93 16.14
C VAL A 629 -21.88 -34.93 15.00
N GLY A 630 -22.90 -34.16 14.62
CA GLY A 630 -22.76 -33.02 13.71
C GLY A 630 -22.58 -33.36 12.23
N LEU A 631 -23.05 -34.53 11.75
CA LEU A 631 -22.91 -34.95 10.35
C LEU A 631 -23.40 -33.87 9.34
N ASP A 632 -24.62 -33.36 9.52
CA ASP A 632 -25.18 -32.35 8.60
C ASP A 632 -24.39 -31.03 8.66
N GLY A 633 -23.91 -30.64 9.84
CA GLY A 633 -23.06 -29.47 10.01
C GLY A 633 -21.71 -29.59 9.27
N ARG A 634 -21.16 -30.81 9.16
CA ARG A 634 -19.96 -31.07 8.35
C ARG A 634 -20.21 -30.87 6.86
N VAL A 635 -21.34 -31.36 6.37
CA VAL A 635 -21.72 -31.21 4.96
C VAL A 635 -21.92 -29.74 4.64
N GLU A 636 -22.69 -29.02 5.46
CA GLU A 636 -22.91 -27.58 5.31
C GLU A 636 -21.58 -26.79 5.33
N LEU A 637 -20.66 -27.12 6.24
CA LEU A 637 -19.34 -26.48 6.31
C LEU A 637 -18.54 -26.70 5.01
N LEU A 638 -18.57 -27.91 4.45
CA LEU A 638 -17.92 -28.22 3.18
C LEU A 638 -18.63 -27.57 1.98
N HIS A 639 -19.96 -27.42 2.01
CA HIS A 639 -20.72 -26.67 1.00
C HIS A 639 -20.30 -25.20 0.99
N ARG A 640 -20.17 -24.59 2.18
CA ARG A 640 -19.67 -23.21 2.31
C ARG A 640 -18.23 -23.07 1.86
N LEU A 641 -17.37 -24.06 2.15
CA LEU A 641 -16.03 -24.09 1.58
C LEU A 641 -16.09 -24.12 0.04
N GLY A 642 -16.92 -24.98 -0.55
CA GLY A 642 -17.10 -25.03 -2.00
C GLY A 642 -17.62 -23.72 -2.60
N ALA A 643 -18.51 -23.01 -1.88
CA ALA A 643 -18.96 -21.68 -2.26
C ALA A 643 -17.82 -20.63 -2.20
N ALA A 644 -17.05 -20.62 -1.11
CA ALA A 644 -15.89 -19.73 -0.94
C ALA A 644 -14.81 -19.96 -2.00
N LEU A 645 -14.63 -21.21 -2.43
CA LEU A 645 -13.65 -21.60 -3.45
C LEU A 645 -14.12 -21.36 -4.88
N SER A 646 -15.37 -20.93 -5.12
CA SER A 646 -15.95 -20.80 -6.47
C SER A 646 -15.13 -19.96 -7.45
N ARG A 647 -14.31 -19.02 -6.98
CA ARG A 647 -13.45 -18.16 -7.80
C ARG A 647 -12.07 -18.74 -8.08
N VAL A 648 -11.59 -19.66 -7.24
CA VAL A 648 -10.23 -20.22 -7.31
C VAL A 648 -10.20 -21.68 -7.72
N GLY A 649 -11.30 -22.43 -7.56
CA GLY A 649 -11.43 -23.82 -7.96
C GLY A 649 -11.18 -24.78 -6.80
N ARG A 650 -9.95 -24.83 -6.27
CA ARG A 650 -9.54 -25.80 -5.24
C ARG A 650 -8.96 -25.12 -4.00
N PRO A 651 -8.93 -25.80 -2.83
CA PRO A 651 -8.22 -25.29 -1.66
C PRO A 651 -6.75 -24.94 -1.94
N SER A 652 -6.05 -25.74 -2.75
CA SER A 652 -4.66 -25.46 -3.15
C SER A 652 -4.48 -24.13 -3.88
N ASP A 653 -5.48 -23.71 -4.64
CA ASP A 653 -5.40 -22.52 -5.50
C ASP A 653 -5.45 -21.22 -4.71
N LEU A 654 -5.89 -21.25 -3.45
CA LEU A 654 -5.77 -20.13 -2.50
C LEU A 654 -4.30 -19.69 -2.29
N PHE A 655 -3.37 -20.61 -2.51
CA PHE A 655 -1.95 -20.41 -2.27
C PHE A 655 -1.13 -20.25 -3.56
N ALA A 656 -1.79 -20.19 -4.71
CA ALA A 656 -1.13 -19.94 -5.98
C ALA A 656 -0.29 -18.64 -5.94
N GLY A 657 0.91 -18.70 -6.53
CA GLY A 657 1.83 -17.57 -6.61
C GLY A 657 2.64 -17.23 -5.35
N LEU A 658 2.48 -17.97 -4.25
CA LEU A 658 3.34 -17.79 -3.07
C LEU A 658 4.74 -18.37 -3.30
N SER A 659 5.77 -17.54 -3.14
CA SER A 659 7.17 -17.94 -3.09
C SER A 659 7.73 -17.72 -1.69
N ALA A 660 8.06 -18.81 -0.98
CA ALA A 660 8.59 -18.80 0.38
C ALA A 660 7.78 -17.94 1.39
N PRO A 661 6.47 -18.23 1.58
CA PRO A 661 5.61 -17.45 2.45
C PRO A 661 6.04 -17.55 3.93
N SER A 662 5.71 -16.54 4.73
CA SER A 662 5.72 -16.69 6.18
C SER A 662 4.50 -17.47 6.65
N ALA A 663 4.59 -18.16 7.79
CA ALA A 663 3.46 -18.86 8.38
C ALA A 663 2.28 -17.92 8.67
N HIS A 664 2.56 -16.67 9.07
CA HIS A 664 1.53 -15.65 9.25
C HIS A 664 0.81 -15.30 7.93
N ALA A 665 1.53 -15.22 6.80
CA ALA A 665 0.91 -14.94 5.51
C ALA A 665 0.00 -16.08 5.03
N ILE A 666 0.33 -17.34 5.34
CA ILE A 666 -0.55 -18.49 5.08
C ILE A 666 -1.83 -18.35 5.92
N LEU A 667 -1.70 -18.06 7.21
CA LEU A 667 -2.84 -17.84 8.10
C LEU A 667 -3.72 -16.67 7.64
N ASP A 668 -3.13 -15.53 7.28
CA ASP A 668 -3.85 -14.35 6.82
C ASP A 668 -4.71 -14.65 5.58
N ARG A 669 -4.16 -15.40 4.61
CA ARG A 669 -4.92 -15.88 3.45
C ARG A 669 -6.07 -16.79 3.86
N LEU A 670 -5.85 -17.72 4.79
CA LEU A 670 -6.91 -18.59 5.31
C LEU A 670 -8.00 -17.80 6.02
N LEU A 671 -7.63 -16.85 6.90
CA LEU A 671 -8.59 -16.05 7.64
C LEU A 671 -9.44 -15.15 6.73
N THR A 672 -8.85 -14.68 5.65
CA THR A 672 -9.59 -13.90 4.64
C THR A 672 -10.49 -14.81 3.81
N ALA A 673 -9.95 -15.87 3.22
CA ALA A 673 -10.67 -16.73 2.28
C ALA A 673 -11.75 -17.60 2.93
N LEU A 674 -11.54 -18.01 4.18
CA LEU A 674 -12.43 -18.90 4.91
C LEU A 674 -13.35 -18.15 5.89
N SER A 675 -13.37 -16.82 5.87
CA SER A 675 -14.17 -16.05 6.84
C SER A 675 -15.66 -16.41 6.80
N ASP A 676 -16.22 -16.62 5.61
CA ASP A 676 -17.66 -16.92 5.41
C ASP A 676 -18.06 -18.38 5.69
N ILE A 677 -17.08 -19.30 5.86
CA ILE A 677 -17.42 -20.72 5.98
C ILE A 677 -17.93 -21.09 7.37
N TRP A 678 -17.57 -20.30 8.39
CA TRP A 678 -17.83 -20.63 9.77
C TRP A 678 -19.32 -20.53 10.13
N LEU A 679 -19.80 -21.49 10.91
CA LEU A 679 -21.21 -21.58 11.34
C LEU A 679 -21.48 -20.82 12.65
N THR A 680 -20.46 -20.20 13.24
CA THR A 680 -20.50 -19.58 14.57
C THR A 680 -21.34 -18.32 14.67
N GLY A 681 -21.63 -17.66 13.54
CA GLY A 681 -22.45 -16.44 13.48
C GLY A 681 -21.79 -15.17 14.05
N SER A 682 -20.52 -15.25 14.48
CA SER A 682 -19.78 -14.09 14.98
C SER A 682 -19.52 -13.09 13.85
N THR A 683 -20.04 -11.86 14.00
CA THR A 683 -19.91 -10.80 12.99
C THR A 683 -19.68 -9.43 13.61
N ILE A 684 -18.95 -8.56 12.90
CA ILE A 684 -18.85 -7.12 13.18
C ILE A 684 -19.45 -6.40 11.99
N GLY A 685 -20.61 -5.74 12.18
CA GLY A 685 -21.27 -4.98 11.11
C GLY A 685 -21.55 -5.81 9.84
N GLY A 686 -21.83 -7.10 9.98
CA GLY A 686 -22.07 -8.04 8.89
C GLY A 686 -20.84 -8.78 8.38
N GLU A 687 -19.62 -8.36 8.75
CA GLU A 687 -18.38 -9.06 8.40
C GLU A 687 -18.19 -10.29 9.32
N PRO A 688 -18.13 -11.51 8.78
CA PRO A 688 -17.92 -12.70 9.60
C PRO A 688 -16.50 -12.77 10.16
N MET A 689 -16.45 -13.10 11.45
CA MET A 689 -15.24 -13.09 12.25
C MET A 689 -14.74 -14.48 12.62
N GLY A 690 -15.50 -15.53 12.31
CA GLY A 690 -15.13 -16.91 12.64
C GLY A 690 -15.00 -17.14 14.14
N ASP A 691 -13.82 -17.58 14.58
CA ASP A 691 -13.51 -17.85 15.99
C ASP A 691 -12.93 -16.60 16.68
N CYS A 692 -13.82 -15.61 16.85
CA CYS A 692 -13.55 -14.34 17.51
C CYS A 692 -14.78 -13.96 18.33
N TRP A 693 -14.59 -13.65 19.61
CA TRP A 693 -15.69 -13.57 20.59
C TRP A 693 -15.58 -12.32 21.44
N HIS A 694 -16.72 -11.84 21.94
CA HIS A 694 -16.74 -10.68 22.80
C HIS A 694 -16.26 -11.01 24.22
N HIS A 695 -15.49 -10.11 24.82
CA HIS A 695 -15.06 -10.15 26.21
C HIS A 695 -14.91 -8.70 26.71
N GLY A 696 -15.73 -8.30 27.69
CA GLY A 696 -15.87 -6.90 28.10
C GLY A 696 -14.60 -6.24 28.63
N ALA A 697 -13.63 -7.04 29.08
CA ALA A 697 -12.33 -6.54 29.56
C ALA A 697 -11.27 -6.33 28.48
N VAL A 698 -11.53 -6.70 27.21
CA VAL A 698 -10.57 -6.54 26.12
C VAL A 698 -10.70 -5.14 25.52
N ALA A 699 -9.59 -4.39 25.49
CA ALA A 699 -9.53 -3.06 24.91
C ALA A 699 -9.05 -3.12 23.44
N GLY A 700 -9.67 -2.31 22.59
CA GLY A 700 -9.32 -2.13 21.19
C GLY A 700 -9.95 -0.87 20.60
N PRO A 701 -9.37 -0.27 19.54
CA PRO A 701 -9.93 0.91 18.91
C PRO A 701 -11.21 0.61 18.12
N GLY A 702 -12.03 1.64 17.91
CA GLY A 702 -13.20 1.59 17.02
C GLY A 702 -14.14 0.42 17.29
N LEU A 703 -14.56 -0.25 16.22
CA LEU A 703 -15.46 -1.41 16.29
C LEU A 703 -14.77 -2.69 16.82
N THR A 704 -13.45 -2.66 17.07
CA THR A 704 -12.73 -3.80 17.64
C THR A 704 -12.73 -3.83 19.17
N GLN A 705 -13.27 -2.81 19.82
CA GLN A 705 -13.43 -2.78 21.29
C GLN A 705 -14.22 -4.00 21.77
N GLY A 706 -13.73 -4.68 22.81
CA GLY A 706 -14.40 -5.85 23.38
C GLY A 706 -14.22 -7.15 22.60
N TRP A 707 -13.54 -7.18 21.45
CA TRP A 707 -13.39 -8.41 20.65
C TRP A 707 -12.08 -9.15 20.92
N MET A 708 -12.15 -10.45 21.15
CA MET A 708 -11.01 -11.35 21.35
C MET A 708 -10.91 -12.36 20.19
N PRO A 709 -9.95 -12.20 19.26
CA PRO A 709 -9.73 -13.17 18.19
C PRO A 709 -8.92 -14.38 18.70
N LEU A 710 -9.32 -15.59 18.32
CA LEU A 710 -8.66 -16.84 18.74
C LEU A 710 -8.24 -17.67 17.52
N HIS A 711 -9.13 -17.79 16.53
CA HIS A 711 -8.87 -18.40 15.22
C HIS A 711 -8.23 -19.79 15.27
N LYS A 712 -8.55 -20.60 16.29
CA LYS A 712 -7.78 -21.81 16.63
C LYS A 712 -7.69 -22.80 15.47
N LEU A 713 -8.79 -23.05 14.77
CA LEU A 713 -8.79 -24.05 13.70
C LEU A 713 -7.98 -23.58 12.48
N SER A 714 -8.10 -22.30 12.10
CA SER A 714 -7.28 -21.71 11.03
C SER A 714 -5.79 -21.73 11.38
N GLN A 715 -5.43 -21.54 12.65
CA GLN A 715 -4.04 -21.68 13.10
C GLN A 715 -3.54 -23.12 12.99
N TRP A 716 -4.35 -24.10 13.41
CA TRP A 716 -3.97 -25.51 13.27
C TRP A 716 -3.92 -25.99 11.82
N LEU A 717 -4.84 -25.49 10.98
CA LEU A 717 -4.79 -25.68 9.54
C LEU A 717 -3.48 -25.12 8.98
N THR A 718 -3.08 -23.91 9.40
CA THR A 718 -1.80 -23.32 8.98
C THR A 718 -0.61 -24.21 9.36
N TYR A 719 -0.55 -24.73 10.60
CA TYR A 719 0.48 -25.69 10.98
C TYR A 719 0.46 -26.95 10.11
N SER A 720 -0.72 -27.43 9.74
CA SER A 720 -0.89 -28.62 8.91
C SER A 720 -0.51 -28.43 7.44
N LEU A 721 -0.48 -27.18 6.97
CA LEU A 721 -0.08 -26.84 5.60
C LEU A 721 1.43 -26.66 5.44
N ILE A 722 2.20 -26.53 6.52
CA ILE A 722 3.67 -26.36 6.44
C ILE A 722 4.32 -27.54 5.72
N GLU A 723 4.01 -28.78 6.12
CA GLU A 723 4.59 -29.99 5.53
C GLU A 723 4.33 -30.08 4.00
N PRO A 724 3.10 -29.86 3.49
CA PRO A 724 2.84 -29.76 2.05
C PRO A 724 3.71 -28.74 1.31
N PHE A 725 3.95 -27.55 1.87
CA PHE A 725 4.83 -26.55 1.24
C PHE A 725 6.29 -27.00 1.22
N GLU A 726 6.80 -27.50 2.35
CA GLU A 726 8.19 -27.96 2.47
C GLU A 726 8.47 -29.12 1.50
N LEU A 727 7.54 -30.06 1.36
CA LEU A 727 7.64 -31.18 0.40
C LEU A 727 7.59 -30.71 -1.06
N ALA A 728 6.96 -29.57 -1.35
CA ALA A 728 7.01 -28.93 -2.67
C ALA A 728 8.33 -28.19 -2.94
N GLY A 729 9.26 -28.18 -1.97
CA GLY A 729 10.49 -27.39 -2.03
C GLY A 729 10.30 -25.91 -1.70
N VAL A 730 9.18 -25.54 -1.07
CA VAL A 730 8.86 -24.15 -0.69
C VAL A 730 9.08 -24.00 0.82
N SER A 731 10.12 -23.25 1.20
CA SER A 731 10.41 -22.98 2.61
C SER A 731 9.36 -22.04 3.23
N VAL A 732 8.81 -22.41 4.38
CA VAL A 732 7.93 -21.54 5.17
C VAL A 732 8.72 -20.90 6.31
N THR A 733 8.67 -19.57 6.40
CA THR A 733 9.43 -18.81 7.42
C THR A 733 8.55 -18.34 8.57
N GLY A 734 9.17 -17.91 9.68
CA GLY A 734 8.45 -17.23 10.76
C GLY A 734 7.43 -18.11 11.50
N LEU A 735 7.76 -19.38 11.75
CA LEU A 735 6.87 -20.33 12.44
C LEU A 735 6.44 -19.85 13.84
N GLU A 736 7.32 -19.14 14.56
CA GLU A 736 7.02 -18.55 15.88
C GLU A 736 5.99 -17.41 15.79
N ALA A 737 5.67 -16.89 14.60
CA ALA A 737 4.65 -15.87 14.43
C ALA A 737 3.22 -16.41 14.63
N LEU A 738 2.99 -17.73 14.48
CA LEU A 738 1.75 -18.40 14.87
C LEU A 738 1.67 -18.53 16.39
N THR A 739 0.46 -18.63 16.95
CA THR A 739 0.26 -18.72 18.40
C THR A 739 0.04 -20.16 18.86
N GLY A 740 0.10 -20.37 20.17
CA GLY A 740 -0.39 -21.61 20.77
C GLY A 740 -1.86 -21.86 20.42
N LEU A 741 -2.29 -23.12 20.44
CA LEU A 741 -3.66 -23.49 20.11
C LEU A 741 -4.54 -23.49 21.36
N ALA A 742 -5.56 -22.63 21.36
CA ALA A 742 -6.51 -22.46 22.45
C ALA A 742 -7.58 -23.56 22.50
N GLU A 743 -7.13 -24.81 22.64
CA GLU A 743 -7.99 -25.98 22.85
C GLU A 743 -7.91 -26.54 24.26
N TYR A 744 -8.89 -27.39 24.59
CA TYR A 744 -9.11 -27.88 25.94
C TYR A 744 -7.96 -28.72 26.52
N ARG A 745 -7.09 -29.34 25.69
CA ARG A 745 -5.94 -30.10 26.22
C ARG A 745 -4.84 -29.17 26.68
N ASN A 746 -4.50 -28.17 25.87
CA ASN A 746 -3.51 -27.16 26.25
C ASN A 746 -4.01 -26.30 27.41
N GLY A 747 -5.26 -25.82 27.33
CA GLY A 747 -5.85 -25.06 28.44
C GLY A 747 -6.04 -25.93 29.69
N GLY A 748 -6.31 -27.22 29.49
CA GLY A 748 -6.52 -28.18 30.57
C GLY A 748 -5.23 -28.52 31.30
N LEU A 749 -4.11 -28.63 30.58
CA LEU A 749 -2.79 -28.74 31.17
C LEU A 749 -2.53 -27.61 32.18
N LEU A 750 -2.86 -26.36 31.82
CA LEU A 750 -2.64 -25.20 32.69
C LEU A 750 -3.52 -25.22 33.94
N LEU A 751 -4.75 -25.72 33.84
CA LEU A 751 -5.62 -25.93 35.01
C LEU A 751 -5.12 -27.10 35.88
N ASP A 752 -4.73 -28.21 35.27
CA ASP A 752 -4.34 -29.44 35.94
C ASP A 752 -3.01 -29.36 36.67
N THR A 753 -2.11 -28.50 36.17
CA THR A 753 -0.82 -28.20 36.79
C THR A 753 -0.92 -27.07 37.82
N GLY A 754 -2.07 -26.40 37.91
CA GLY A 754 -2.33 -25.32 38.85
C GLY A 754 -1.87 -23.94 38.41
N VAL A 755 -1.30 -23.80 37.19
CA VAL A 755 -0.93 -22.51 36.57
C VAL A 755 -2.14 -21.60 36.47
N LEU A 756 -3.28 -22.16 36.07
CA LEU A 756 -4.58 -21.50 36.15
C LEU A 756 -5.39 -22.14 37.25
N ARG A 757 -6.12 -21.34 38.03
CA ARG A 757 -7.10 -21.83 38.99
C ARG A 757 -8.40 -21.06 38.83
N LEU A 758 -9.52 -21.79 38.89
CA LEU A 758 -10.86 -21.21 38.92
C LEU A 758 -11.07 -20.50 40.25
N ARG A 759 -11.59 -19.27 40.20
CA ARG A 759 -12.03 -18.53 41.39
C ARG A 759 -13.27 -19.15 42.02
N ASP A 760 -14.20 -19.58 41.18
CA ASP A 760 -15.39 -20.33 41.57
C ASP A 760 -15.26 -21.77 41.07
N GLN A 761 -15.10 -22.72 42.00
CA GLN A 761 -14.97 -24.14 41.67
C GLN A 761 -16.29 -24.73 41.17
N GLU A 762 -17.44 -24.14 41.48
CA GLU A 762 -18.73 -24.59 40.94
C GLU A 762 -18.85 -24.35 39.43
N ALA A 763 -18.06 -23.42 38.88
CA ALA A 763 -18.01 -23.17 37.44
C ALA A 763 -17.58 -24.41 36.63
N ALA A 764 -16.79 -25.31 37.21
CA ALA A 764 -16.36 -26.55 36.55
C ALA A 764 -17.49 -27.57 36.35
N ALA A 765 -18.54 -27.51 37.18
CA ALA A 765 -19.69 -28.40 37.08
C ALA A 765 -20.76 -27.90 36.08
N ARG A 766 -20.60 -26.67 35.56
CA ARG A 766 -21.56 -26.06 34.62
C ARG A 766 -21.16 -26.36 33.18
N ASN A 767 -22.16 -26.36 32.30
CA ASN A 767 -21.95 -26.42 30.85
C ASN A 767 -21.83 -24.98 30.31
N TRP A 768 -20.76 -24.71 29.56
CA TRP A 768 -20.47 -23.42 28.96
C TRP A 768 -20.53 -23.48 27.45
N THR A 769 -20.83 -22.36 26.81
CA THR A 769 -20.70 -22.18 25.37
C THR A 769 -19.38 -21.50 25.04
N VAL A 770 -18.94 -21.64 23.80
CA VAL A 770 -17.66 -21.11 23.30
C VAL A 770 -17.55 -19.58 23.33
N GLY A 771 -18.70 -18.89 23.31
CA GLY A 771 -18.78 -17.44 23.42
C GLY A 771 -18.91 -16.91 24.84
N ASP A 772 -19.05 -17.78 25.85
CA ASP A 772 -19.11 -17.34 27.25
C ASP A 772 -17.76 -16.78 27.69
N GLU A 773 -17.76 -15.66 28.42
CA GLU A 773 -16.54 -14.94 28.79
C GLU A 773 -15.52 -15.82 29.51
N ILE A 774 -15.94 -16.76 30.38
CA ILE A 774 -15.04 -17.71 31.04
C ILE A 774 -14.27 -18.59 30.03
N VAL A 775 -14.93 -19.04 28.96
CA VAL A 775 -14.31 -19.87 27.92
C VAL A 775 -13.41 -19.01 27.04
N VAL A 776 -13.86 -17.81 26.66
CA VAL A 776 -13.06 -16.85 25.89
C VAL A 776 -11.80 -16.47 26.65
N GLU A 777 -11.91 -16.16 27.94
CA GLU A 777 -10.79 -15.81 28.82
C GLU A 777 -9.86 -17.01 29.01
N TRP A 778 -10.37 -18.21 29.29
CA TRP A 778 -9.54 -19.41 29.42
C TRP A 778 -8.71 -19.69 28.15
N ARG A 779 -9.35 -19.56 26.99
CA ARG A 779 -8.71 -19.74 25.68
C ARG A 779 -7.66 -18.68 25.41
N ALA A 780 -7.93 -17.42 25.75
CA ALA A 780 -6.97 -16.32 25.65
C ALA A 780 -5.77 -16.51 26.58
N LEU A 781 -6.00 -16.86 27.85
CA LEU A 781 -4.95 -17.16 28.82
C LEU A 781 -4.10 -18.34 28.38
N THR A 782 -4.72 -19.37 27.78
CA THR A 782 -4.00 -20.52 27.21
C THR A 782 -2.99 -20.08 26.16
N ILE A 783 -3.38 -19.18 25.24
CA ILE A 783 -2.47 -18.68 24.20
C ILE A 783 -1.28 -17.95 24.83
N ALA A 784 -1.53 -17.01 25.74
CA ALA A 784 -0.47 -16.21 26.34
C ALA A 784 0.47 -17.05 27.21
N LEU A 785 -0.05 -17.99 28.00
CA LEU A 785 0.75 -18.84 28.86
C LEU A 785 1.54 -19.91 28.08
N LEU A 786 1.06 -20.36 26.92
CA LEU A 786 1.85 -21.24 26.04
C LEU A 786 3.09 -20.54 25.48
N ASP A 787 2.98 -19.25 25.14
CA ASP A 787 4.13 -18.44 24.69
C ASP A 787 5.20 -18.33 25.80
N GLU A 788 4.80 -18.29 27.07
CA GLU A 788 5.71 -18.29 28.22
C GLU A 788 6.24 -19.70 28.57
N LEU A 789 5.41 -20.73 28.40
CA LEU A 789 5.77 -22.13 28.71
C LEU A 789 6.77 -22.70 27.71
N ALA A 790 6.67 -22.35 26.43
CA ALA A 790 7.52 -22.90 25.38
C ALA A 790 9.03 -22.69 25.60
N PRO A 791 9.52 -21.47 25.94
CA PRO A 791 10.90 -21.24 26.35
C PRO A 791 11.37 -22.11 27.52
N LEU A 792 10.51 -22.34 28.53
CA LEU A 792 10.84 -23.16 29.70
C LEU A 792 11.00 -24.64 29.36
N VAL A 793 10.15 -25.15 28.46
CA VAL A 793 10.24 -26.53 27.94
C VAL A 793 11.50 -26.71 27.11
N ARG A 794 11.81 -25.76 26.22
CA ARG A 794 13.03 -25.74 25.41
C ARG A 794 14.28 -25.77 26.27
N ALA A 795 14.33 -24.93 27.30
CA ALA A 795 15.45 -24.88 28.25
C ALA A 795 15.66 -26.23 28.96
N ARG A 796 14.58 -26.90 29.37
CA ARG A 796 14.63 -28.23 29.99
C ARG A 796 15.11 -29.32 29.05
N LEU A 797 14.79 -29.23 27.77
CA LEU A 797 15.17 -30.20 26.75
C LEU A 797 16.53 -29.89 26.11
N GLY A 798 17.09 -28.70 26.33
CA GLY A 798 18.36 -28.26 25.75
C GLY A 798 18.24 -27.95 24.25
N LEU A 799 17.09 -27.44 23.80
CA LEU A 799 16.80 -27.18 22.39
C LEU A 799 16.63 -25.67 22.13
N ALA A 800 17.12 -25.20 20.99
CA ALA A 800 16.88 -23.84 20.51
C ALA A 800 15.49 -23.70 19.85
N PRO A 801 14.92 -22.48 19.76
CA PRO A 801 13.63 -22.25 19.07
C PRO A 801 13.58 -22.77 17.64
N GLU A 802 14.70 -22.73 16.91
CA GLU A 802 14.80 -23.21 15.52
C GLU A 802 14.72 -24.74 15.44
N GLN A 803 15.10 -25.45 16.50
CA GLN A 803 15.06 -26.91 16.59
C GLN A 803 13.71 -27.41 17.10
N MET A 804 13.02 -26.61 17.93
CA MET A 804 11.74 -26.94 18.52
C MET A 804 10.81 -25.71 18.46
N PRO A 805 10.32 -25.35 17.26
CA PRO A 805 9.35 -24.26 17.13
C PRO A 805 8.06 -24.58 17.91
N LEU A 806 7.21 -23.59 18.12
CA LEU A 806 6.00 -23.74 18.94
C LEU A 806 5.13 -24.92 18.48
N ALA A 807 5.04 -25.16 17.17
CA ALA A 807 4.37 -26.33 16.59
C ALA A 807 4.89 -27.68 17.16
N CYS A 808 6.19 -27.81 17.38
CA CYS A 808 6.81 -28.99 17.97
C CYS A 808 6.58 -29.05 19.50
N VAL A 809 6.51 -27.90 20.18
CA VAL A 809 6.15 -27.86 21.61
C VAL A 809 4.70 -28.32 21.84
N LEU A 810 3.81 -28.00 20.91
CA LEU A 810 2.43 -28.49 20.90
C LEU A 810 2.39 -30.01 20.70
N GLU A 811 3.02 -30.53 19.64
CA GLU A 811 2.98 -31.97 19.30
C GLU A 811 3.72 -32.82 20.32
N GLY A 812 4.97 -32.46 20.60
CA GLY A 812 5.85 -33.21 21.49
C GLY A 812 5.39 -33.19 22.93
N GLY A 813 4.62 -32.17 23.34
CA GLY A 813 4.54 -31.80 24.74
C GLY A 813 3.15 -31.43 25.21
N THR A 814 2.78 -30.15 25.06
CA THR A 814 1.66 -29.55 25.80
C THR A 814 0.31 -30.23 25.54
N TRP A 815 0.04 -30.61 24.29
CA TRP A 815 -1.19 -31.32 23.93
C TRP A 815 -1.24 -32.73 24.54
N ALA A 816 -0.11 -33.45 24.49
CA ALA A 816 -0.01 -34.81 25.01
C ALA A 816 -0.01 -34.83 26.54
N ALA A 817 0.65 -33.86 27.16
CA ALA A 817 0.65 -33.64 28.60
C ALA A 817 -0.74 -33.32 29.12
N GLY A 818 -1.47 -32.41 28.45
CA GLY A 818 -2.86 -32.13 28.77
C GLY A 818 -3.74 -33.39 28.70
N ARG A 819 -3.56 -34.22 27.67
CA ARG A 819 -4.29 -35.49 27.53
C ARG A 819 -3.93 -36.49 28.65
N ALA A 820 -2.64 -36.63 28.96
CA ALA A 820 -2.16 -37.55 30.00
C ALA A 820 -2.66 -37.11 31.39
N MET A 821 -2.61 -35.81 31.70
CA MET A 821 -3.10 -35.24 32.95
C MET A 821 -4.62 -35.44 33.08
N ALA A 822 -5.40 -35.13 32.04
CA ALA A 822 -6.84 -35.38 32.03
C ALA A 822 -7.16 -36.87 32.24
N GLN A 823 -6.37 -37.79 31.67
CA GLN A 823 -6.53 -39.22 31.89
C GLN A 823 -6.29 -39.61 33.35
N ARG A 824 -5.22 -39.08 33.97
CA ARG A 824 -4.86 -39.37 35.37
C ARG A 824 -5.88 -38.79 36.36
N LEU A 825 -6.35 -37.56 36.13
CA LEU A 825 -7.18 -36.83 37.10
C LEU A 825 -8.68 -37.08 36.92
N ARG A 826 -9.15 -37.29 35.69
CA ARG A 826 -10.59 -37.29 35.34
C ARG A 826 -10.96 -38.33 34.28
N GLY A 827 -10.18 -39.40 34.11
CA GLY A 827 -10.48 -40.47 33.14
C GLY A 827 -10.56 -39.98 31.68
N GLY A 828 -9.88 -38.87 31.37
CA GLY A 828 -9.80 -38.28 30.04
C GLY A 828 -10.82 -37.16 29.78
N LEU A 829 -11.64 -36.79 30.77
CA LEU A 829 -12.59 -35.68 30.66
C LEU A 829 -11.90 -34.31 30.81
N PRO A 830 -12.35 -33.28 30.05
CA PRO A 830 -11.82 -31.93 30.16
C PRO A 830 -12.16 -31.31 31.53
N PRO A 831 -11.36 -30.34 32.02
CA PRO A 831 -11.61 -29.68 33.30
C PRO A 831 -12.79 -28.69 33.28
N LEU A 832 -13.21 -28.23 32.09
CA LEU A 832 -14.41 -27.44 31.87
C LEU A 832 -15.28 -28.13 30.82
N SER A 833 -16.58 -28.23 31.09
CA SER A 833 -17.56 -28.76 30.14
C SER A 833 -18.00 -27.67 29.17
N ILE A 834 -17.67 -27.85 27.89
CA ILE A 834 -18.10 -26.95 26.80
C ILE A 834 -19.13 -27.68 25.96
N VAL A 835 -20.28 -27.05 25.73
CA VAL A 835 -21.31 -27.52 24.81
C VAL A 835 -20.74 -27.46 23.40
N SER A 836 -20.51 -28.62 22.81
CA SER A 836 -20.11 -28.73 21.41
C SER A 836 -21.37 -28.87 20.55
N ASP A 837 -21.56 -27.92 19.64
CA ASP A 837 -22.57 -27.96 18.59
C ASP A 837 -21.96 -28.35 17.22
N GLY A 838 -20.68 -28.73 17.21
CA GLY A 838 -19.91 -29.04 16.00
C GLY A 838 -19.49 -27.81 15.18
N SER A 839 -19.79 -26.58 15.62
CA SER A 839 -19.42 -25.34 14.93
C SER A 839 -18.09 -24.74 15.39
N VAL A 840 -17.64 -25.08 16.61
CA VAL A 840 -16.36 -24.65 17.20
C VAL A 840 -15.57 -25.86 17.71
N PHE A 841 -14.30 -25.92 17.31
CA PHE A 841 -13.44 -27.12 17.29
C PHE A 841 -12.42 -27.20 18.41
#